data_AF-A0A0U5JCL0-F1
#
_entry.id   AF-A0A0U5JCL0-F1
#
_cell.length_a   1.000
_cell.length_b   1.000
_cell.length_c   1.000
_cell.angle_alpha   90.00
_cell.angle_beta   90.00
_cell.angle_gamma   90.00
#
_symmetry.space_group_name_H-M   'P 1'
#
loop_
_entity.id
_entity.type
_entity.pdbx_description
1 polymer ?
#
loop_
_entity_poly.entity_id
_entity_poly.type
_entity_poly.pdbx_seq_one_letter_code
_entity_poly.pdbx_strand_id
1 'polypeptide(L)'
;MLEGPSSPLSESGVKKEVKELDASLPLLITCSALKPKWLAKIANRKHPLSSLMDQMLQEEFSSRKKHPFPDTPSLSLSDRLQIQQKNFLSVISNLSLPLFSPDSKNENTTSLESSTKEMKEQQLIEWLKEKGYTNLAEKLAPQSGYPWDEIKAIRCPILIEQLVDLYSLSDQKNVGSEKREQLMDFAINLAKMATASNLKGNYMHSHELTEDAKQVLGQLIYLFNNDPPSAIKAIHTPHYNTAVVNINKEFNIRIQDLCYRLQNHYVGHYETQLQAPDVAIHNMIPREIAKALLTDIGSINIGIIDILSDIFLSQEERPLNHEANLSYALKLLQRSPKLRGEFDKIKAPNSSKMPSNDVIRASLGMEASQSINAFHTKLTVLVALLSHLRQGDEGSCFAVSLAIEILSAHLGFCFKDLRQLLQESKLVRQVQNVCIDIPFVKRISDENLEKLITIDSKGCVLLKNRKGAELWEAPGLQAVCLSIGLKKPKKACQAVLADLFDKTSKPVECSVKNLIKKLCEYAQQQGMQQKPLGDMYSQACFAFSSQTSQPLLKIWENAIASMAEAEEGGMVKTAILDSILDSLQFKLGELNIQPTRLLQRLFLNIQKQLYERIRLQYDPAIQGHWNKNLHNKQGGFVLYCHEKRIDNESLFRGFVKTILSDVDQLLQSQLKESESTELAKTIHTLNSYLGSHDFINYLLVRYHPSNTAIVSQLKSNEALHYEALPFTPWVTQTGNNSKAVLKFYFEADQQIAAERFISSGAEEALTNIIEMCKRMSEEEKRLFVNNPNKLKPFCILGKHRLPFMAGNPSLANAWQKNQPTSDWIKEFVISPGLEIANTLMNETTRKQILENLKADVFPHFFSRHEASACLDLIKKVAEYTDIKTYRKALVTICQKIKGSSGPVLENLVRHIDTTICQSLEPALKKKLEDSAVHFADTNWCNGIHDIHFCFAINPGTGQLELWEVYSNGSHLVALDQNYWLFNQKWEFLTIPEELIPDDSSDLLKS
;
A
#
# COMPACT_ATOMS: atom_id res chain seq x y z
N MET A 1 46.90 -21.21 -29.98
CA MET A 1 47.27 -22.56 -30.43
C MET A 1 46.06 -23.18 -31.07
N LEU A 2 46.24 -23.60 -32.32
CA LEU A 2 45.30 -24.26 -33.23
C LEU A 2 44.21 -23.37 -33.85
N GLU A 3 44.64 -22.79 -34.98
CA GLU A 3 43.87 -22.37 -36.15
C GLU A 3 43.09 -23.53 -36.78
N GLY A 4 42.09 -23.20 -37.60
CA GLY A 4 41.74 -24.03 -38.77
C GLY A 4 40.26 -24.06 -39.17
N PRO A 5 39.93 -24.14 -40.48
CA PRO A 5 39.01 -23.19 -41.10
C PRO A 5 37.95 -23.81 -42.05
N SER A 6 37.16 -22.92 -42.71
CA SER A 6 36.50 -23.08 -44.03
C SER A 6 35.37 -24.13 -44.14
N SER A 7 34.27 -23.99 -44.89
CA SER A 7 34.00 -23.36 -46.19
C SER A 7 32.46 -23.32 -46.41
N PRO A 8 31.93 -22.47 -47.31
CA PRO A 8 30.50 -22.27 -47.58
C PRO A 8 30.02 -23.09 -48.79
N LEU A 9 28.71 -23.02 -49.10
CA LEU A 9 28.00 -23.31 -50.37
C LEU A 9 26.48 -23.27 -50.04
N SER A 10 25.52 -22.84 -50.86
CA SER A 10 25.41 -22.08 -52.10
C SER A 10 23.90 -21.95 -52.38
N GLU A 11 23.50 -20.88 -53.05
CA GLU A 11 22.15 -20.65 -53.57
C GLU A 11 21.67 -21.76 -54.51
N SER A 12 20.36 -22.05 -54.52
CA SER A 12 19.59 -22.17 -55.76
C SER A 12 18.09 -22.10 -55.47
N GLY A 13 17.39 -21.26 -56.24
CA GLY A 13 15.98 -20.96 -56.06
C GLY A 13 15.03 -21.94 -56.74
N VAL A 14 13.77 -21.87 -56.32
CA VAL A 14 12.60 -22.30 -57.10
C VAL A 14 11.45 -21.33 -56.83
N LYS A 15 11.02 -20.63 -57.89
CA LYS A 15 9.72 -19.94 -57.99
C LYS A 15 8.61 -20.97 -58.29
N LYS A 16 7.38 -20.62 -57.88
CA LYS A 16 6.04 -21.25 -58.07
C LYS A 16 5.51 -21.79 -56.73
N GLU A 17 4.30 -21.54 -56.28
CA GLU A 17 3.06 -21.12 -56.94
C GLU A 17 2.19 -20.43 -55.88
N VAL A 18 1.57 -19.31 -56.25
CA VAL A 18 0.51 -18.68 -55.47
C VAL A 18 -0.72 -19.57 -55.58
N LYS A 19 -1.16 -20.16 -54.46
CA LYS A 19 -2.51 -20.67 -54.30
C LYS A 19 -3.16 -19.94 -53.14
N GLU A 20 -4.17 -19.16 -53.50
CA GLU A 20 -5.22 -18.67 -52.62
C GLU A 20 -5.75 -19.83 -51.76
N LEU A 21 -5.77 -19.62 -50.45
CA LEU A 21 -6.48 -20.47 -49.51
C LEU A 21 -7.25 -19.55 -48.56
N ASP A 22 -8.51 -19.39 -48.95
CA ASP A 22 -9.72 -19.21 -48.16
C ASP A 22 -9.54 -18.78 -46.70
N ALA A 23 -9.89 -17.52 -46.45
CA ALA A 23 -10.07 -16.94 -45.13
C ALA A 23 -11.48 -17.26 -44.61
N SER A 24 -11.63 -18.37 -43.89
CA SER A 24 -12.80 -18.55 -43.02
C SER A 24 -12.52 -19.55 -41.88
N LEU A 25 -12.00 -19.06 -40.76
CA LEU A 25 -12.15 -19.73 -39.47
C LEU A 25 -12.14 -18.69 -38.34
N PRO A 26 -13.19 -18.63 -37.49
CA PRO A 26 -13.21 -17.72 -36.35
C PRO A 26 -12.38 -18.32 -35.21
N LEU A 27 -11.20 -17.75 -34.98
CA LEU A 27 -10.45 -17.94 -33.74
C LEU A 27 -11.22 -17.28 -32.58
N LEU A 28 -12.00 -18.08 -31.88
CA LEU A 28 -12.54 -17.76 -30.56
C LEU A 28 -11.42 -17.99 -29.54
N ILE A 29 -10.62 -16.95 -29.29
CA ILE A 29 -9.71 -16.91 -28.13
C ILE A 29 -10.43 -16.12 -27.04
N THR A 30 -10.95 -16.83 -26.04
CA THR A 30 -11.45 -16.24 -24.80
C THR A 30 -10.28 -15.94 -23.86
N CYS A 31 -10.27 -14.78 -23.21
CA CYS A 31 -9.24 -14.35 -22.23
C CYS A 31 -9.08 -15.25 -20.99
N SER A 32 -9.74 -16.41 -20.92
CA SER A 32 -9.64 -17.38 -19.82
C SER A 32 -8.32 -18.17 -19.77
N ALA A 33 -7.42 -18.02 -20.76
CA ALA A 33 -6.09 -18.62 -20.75
C ALA A 33 -5.06 -17.85 -19.88
N LEU A 34 -5.41 -16.67 -19.38
CA LEU A 34 -4.55 -15.79 -18.57
C LEU A 34 -4.94 -15.85 -17.08
N LYS A 35 -4.89 -17.04 -16.46
CA LYS A 35 -4.86 -17.14 -14.98
C LYS A 35 -3.48 -16.67 -14.45
N PRO A 36 -3.31 -16.36 -13.14
CA PRO A 36 -2.08 -15.81 -12.53
C PRO A 36 -0.77 -16.60 -12.76
N LYS A 37 -0.85 -17.77 -13.41
CA LYS A 37 0.29 -18.52 -13.94
C LYS A 37 1.16 -17.71 -14.92
N TRP A 38 0.69 -16.61 -15.51
CA TRP A 38 1.49 -15.82 -16.46
C TRP A 38 2.65 -15.07 -15.79
N LEU A 39 2.47 -14.46 -14.62
CA LEU A 39 3.56 -13.85 -13.83
C LEU A 39 4.57 -14.91 -13.36
N ALA A 40 4.09 -16.05 -12.84
CA ALA A 40 4.94 -17.17 -12.45
C ALA A 40 5.71 -17.81 -13.63
N LYS A 41 5.15 -17.79 -14.85
CA LYS A 41 5.84 -18.25 -16.08
C LYS A 41 6.90 -17.26 -16.57
N ILE A 42 6.67 -15.96 -16.41
CA ILE A 42 7.63 -14.89 -16.74
C ILE A 42 8.80 -14.92 -15.74
N ALA A 43 8.53 -14.98 -14.44
CA ALA A 43 9.55 -15.00 -13.39
C ALA A 43 10.48 -16.22 -13.49
N ASN A 44 9.99 -17.36 -14.00
CA ASN A 44 10.73 -18.62 -14.07
C ASN A 44 11.49 -18.86 -15.39
N ARG A 45 11.47 -17.96 -16.39
CA ARG A 45 12.13 -18.23 -17.69
C ARG A 45 13.01 -17.07 -18.19
N LYS A 46 14.32 -17.35 -18.30
CA LYS A 46 15.42 -16.41 -18.63
C LYS A 46 15.63 -16.09 -20.13
N HIS A 47 14.59 -16.15 -20.99
CA HIS A 47 14.78 -15.99 -22.44
C HIS A 47 14.17 -14.70 -23.03
N PRO A 48 14.79 -14.11 -24.07
CA PRO A 48 14.33 -12.86 -24.70
C PRO A 48 12.98 -13.03 -25.44
N LEU A 49 12.15 -11.98 -25.38
CA LEU A 49 10.73 -11.95 -25.74
C LEU A 49 10.39 -12.45 -27.17
N SER A 50 11.28 -12.29 -28.15
CA SER A 50 10.98 -12.57 -29.55
C SER A 50 10.80 -14.07 -29.84
N SER A 51 11.49 -14.95 -29.11
CA SER A 51 11.35 -16.40 -29.31
C SER A 51 10.16 -17.00 -28.57
N LEU A 52 9.61 -16.29 -27.58
CA LEU A 52 8.51 -16.75 -26.73
C LEU A 52 7.16 -16.73 -27.47
N MET A 53 6.90 -15.69 -28.28
CA MET A 53 5.65 -15.58 -29.05
C MET A 53 5.56 -16.66 -30.14
N ASP A 54 6.65 -16.95 -30.84
CA ASP A 54 6.70 -18.01 -31.85
C ASP A 54 6.54 -19.41 -31.24
N GLN A 55 7.08 -19.62 -30.04
CA GLN A 55 7.02 -20.91 -29.35
C GLN A 55 5.66 -21.16 -28.66
N MET A 56 5.02 -20.12 -28.12
CA MET A 56 3.65 -20.20 -27.57
C MET A 56 2.61 -20.51 -28.66
N LEU A 57 2.82 -20.01 -29.89
CA LEU A 57 2.00 -20.35 -31.05
C LEU A 57 2.21 -21.78 -31.54
N GLN A 58 3.36 -22.41 -31.26
CA GLN A 58 3.69 -23.78 -31.71
C GLN A 58 3.34 -24.87 -30.69
N GLU A 59 3.47 -24.60 -29.38
CA GLU A 59 3.31 -25.62 -28.33
C GLU A 59 1.83 -25.96 -28.03
N GLU A 60 0.86 -25.08 -28.32
CA GLU A 60 -0.58 -25.38 -28.15
C GLU A 60 -1.16 -26.34 -29.19
N PHE A 61 -0.45 -26.60 -30.30
CA PHE A 61 -0.89 -27.54 -31.33
C PHE A 61 -0.45 -28.99 -31.09
N SER A 62 0.38 -29.26 -30.06
CA SER A 62 1.13 -30.52 -29.95
C SER A 62 1.01 -31.23 -28.60
N SER A 63 -0.18 -31.36 -27.99
CA SER A 63 -0.36 -32.40 -26.95
C SER A 63 -1.81 -32.83 -26.71
N ARG A 64 -2.23 -33.95 -27.32
CA ARG A 64 -3.30 -34.83 -26.82
C ARG A 64 -2.89 -36.30 -26.98
N LYS A 65 -2.41 -36.95 -25.93
CA LYS A 65 -2.52 -38.41 -25.74
C LYS A 65 -2.75 -38.79 -24.28
N LYS A 66 -3.92 -39.42 -24.09
CA LYS A 66 -4.46 -40.38 -23.09
C LYS A 66 -3.66 -40.71 -21.81
N HIS A 67 -4.33 -40.57 -20.66
CA HIS A 67 -4.45 -41.60 -19.61
C HIS A 67 -5.79 -41.44 -18.85
N PRO A 68 -6.44 -42.52 -18.36
CA PRO A 68 -7.68 -42.45 -17.59
C PRO A 68 -7.45 -42.75 -16.10
N PHE A 69 -8.03 -41.94 -15.21
CA PHE A 69 -8.58 -42.37 -13.91
C PHE A 69 -9.65 -41.36 -13.46
N PRO A 70 -10.68 -41.78 -12.70
CA PRO A 70 -11.83 -40.94 -12.40
C PRO A 70 -11.66 -40.27 -11.04
N ASP A 71 -11.51 -38.95 -11.06
CA ASP A 71 -11.96 -38.08 -9.97
C ASP A 71 -12.95 -37.10 -10.58
N THR A 72 -14.03 -36.80 -9.87
CA THR A 72 -15.07 -35.86 -10.26
C THR A 72 -14.42 -34.57 -10.78
N PRO A 73 -14.62 -34.19 -12.07
CA PRO A 73 -13.95 -33.02 -12.61
C PRO A 73 -14.58 -31.78 -11.96
N SER A 74 -13.80 -31.08 -11.16
CA SER A 74 -14.11 -29.69 -10.85
C SER A 74 -14.12 -28.93 -12.18
N LEU A 75 -15.30 -28.47 -12.60
CA LEU A 75 -15.45 -27.63 -13.79
C LEU A 75 -14.47 -26.46 -13.68
N SER A 76 -13.64 -26.25 -14.70
CA SER A 76 -12.74 -25.12 -14.73
C SER A 76 -13.56 -23.82 -14.75
N LEU A 77 -12.99 -22.71 -14.27
CA LEU A 77 -13.66 -21.39 -14.32
C LEU A 77 -14.08 -21.03 -15.76
N SER A 78 -13.31 -21.44 -16.76
CA SER A 78 -13.64 -21.28 -18.18
C SER A 78 -14.88 -22.10 -18.56
N ASP A 79 -15.01 -23.33 -18.06
CA ASP A 79 -16.20 -24.16 -18.31
C ASP A 79 -17.43 -23.57 -17.61
N ARG A 80 -17.28 -23.03 -16.38
CA ARG A 80 -18.38 -22.38 -15.65
C ARG A 80 -18.87 -21.12 -16.37
N LEU A 81 -17.96 -20.24 -16.78
CA LEU A 81 -18.29 -19.03 -17.55
C LEU A 81 -18.88 -19.37 -18.92
N GLN A 82 -18.36 -20.38 -19.63
CA GLN A 82 -18.93 -20.83 -20.89
C GLN A 82 -20.32 -21.47 -20.72
N ILE A 83 -20.55 -22.20 -19.63
CA ILE A 83 -21.87 -22.77 -19.30
C ILE A 83 -22.85 -21.65 -18.94
N GLN A 84 -22.46 -20.70 -18.09
CA GLN A 84 -23.27 -19.53 -17.73
C GLN A 84 -23.61 -18.70 -18.96
N GLN A 85 -22.62 -18.40 -19.81
CA GLN A 85 -22.83 -17.65 -21.05
C GLN A 85 -23.71 -18.43 -22.04
N LYS A 86 -23.54 -19.75 -22.19
CA LYS A 86 -24.44 -20.57 -23.01
C LYS A 86 -25.86 -20.59 -22.46
N ASN A 87 -26.03 -20.65 -21.14
CA ASN A 87 -27.33 -20.60 -20.49
C ASN A 87 -27.99 -19.24 -20.72
N PHE A 88 -27.28 -18.14 -20.50
CA PHE A 88 -27.74 -16.78 -20.80
C PHE A 88 -28.14 -16.60 -22.26
N LEU A 89 -27.26 -16.98 -23.21
CA LEU A 89 -27.52 -16.88 -24.64
C LEU A 89 -28.68 -17.78 -25.09
N SER A 90 -28.88 -18.93 -24.44
CA SER A 90 -30.02 -19.82 -24.73
C SER A 90 -31.34 -19.25 -24.22
N VAL A 91 -31.37 -18.67 -23.02
CA VAL A 91 -32.52 -17.93 -22.49
C VAL A 91 -32.86 -16.75 -23.41
N ILE A 92 -31.86 -15.99 -23.87
CA ILE A 92 -32.07 -14.90 -24.84
C ILE A 92 -32.58 -15.44 -26.18
N SER A 93 -32.01 -16.53 -26.70
CA SER A 93 -32.43 -17.09 -27.99
C SER A 93 -33.89 -17.57 -27.99
N ASN A 94 -34.39 -17.99 -26.82
CA ASN A 94 -35.78 -18.42 -26.66
C ASN A 94 -36.77 -17.26 -26.58
N LEU A 95 -36.28 -16.02 -26.38
CA LEU A 95 -37.14 -14.84 -26.26
C LEU A 95 -37.53 -14.20 -27.61
N SER A 96 -36.97 -14.63 -28.74
CA SER A 96 -37.36 -14.24 -30.13
C SER A 96 -37.91 -12.82 -30.29
N LEU A 97 -37.18 -11.80 -29.86
CA LEU A 97 -37.55 -10.40 -30.09
C LEU A 97 -36.62 -9.79 -31.15
N PRO A 98 -37.14 -9.31 -32.31
CA PRO A 98 -36.34 -8.56 -33.27
C PRO A 98 -35.89 -7.21 -32.65
N LEU A 99 -34.63 -6.83 -32.86
CA LEU A 99 -34.02 -5.60 -32.33
C LEU A 99 -34.65 -4.30 -32.88
N PHE A 100 -35.47 -4.39 -33.93
CA PHE A 100 -36.11 -3.24 -34.57
C PHE A 100 -37.50 -3.61 -35.09
N SER A 101 -38.54 -3.17 -34.37
CA SER A 101 -39.87 -2.95 -34.94
C SER A 101 -40.44 -1.69 -34.28
N PRO A 102 -40.56 -0.55 -34.99
CA PRO A 102 -41.23 0.61 -34.47
C PRO A 102 -42.73 0.35 -34.52
N ASP A 103 -43.34 -0.06 -33.40
CA ASP A 103 -44.79 -0.02 -33.28
C ASP A 103 -45.24 1.44 -33.32
N SER A 104 -46.07 1.78 -34.31
CA SER A 104 -46.67 3.10 -34.49
C SER A 104 -47.44 3.49 -33.24
N LYS A 105 -47.00 4.55 -32.56
CA LYS A 105 -47.67 5.07 -31.36
C LYS A 105 -49.10 5.49 -31.67
N ASN A 106 -50.07 4.82 -31.02
CA ASN A 106 -51.44 5.27 -30.93
C ASN A 106 -51.51 6.38 -29.87
N GLU A 107 -51.49 7.64 -30.31
CA GLU A 107 -51.76 8.79 -29.45
C GLU A 107 -53.28 8.94 -29.28
N ASN A 108 -53.84 8.37 -28.20
CA ASN A 108 -55.10 8.82 -27.57
C ASN A 108 -55.37 8.00 -26.29
N THR A 109 -54.70 8.33 -25.19
CA THR A 109 -55.16 8.00 -23.84
C THR A 109 -55.08 9.21 -22.90
N THR A 110 -56.14 9.34 -22.12
CA THR A 110 -56.63 10.50 -21.38
C THR A 110 -56.00 10.72 -20.00
N SER A 111 -56.17 11.93 -19.45
CA SER A 111 -55.66 12.53 -18.20
C SER A 111 -55.69 11.72 -16.88
N LEU A 112 -56.19 10.49 -16.85
CA LEU A 112 -56.15 9.61 -15.68
C LEU A 112 -54.83 8.80 -15.62
N GLU A 113 -54.20 8.54 -16.76
CA GLU A 113 -52.90 7.84 -16.82
C GLU A 113 -51.73 8.72 -16.33
N SER A 114 -51.84 10.04 -16.50
CA SER A 114 -50.77 10.97 -16.11
C SER A 114 -50.56 11.03 -14.59
N SER A 115 -51.63 11.06 -13.78
CA SER A 115 -51.50 11.06 -12.31
C SER A 115 -50.96 9.73 -11.78
N THR A 116 -51.33 8.62 -12.43
CA THR A 116 -50.88 7.27 -12.05
C THR A 116 -49.39 7.07 -12.42
N LYS A 117 -48.94 7.68 -13.52
CA LYS A 117 -47.52 7.68 -13.94
C LYS A 117 -46.67 8.52 -12.97
N GLU A 118 -47.09 9.75 -12.67
CA GLU A 118 -46.38 10.64 -11.72
C GLU A 118 -46.23 10.01 -10.33
N MET A 119 -47.29 9.37 -9.80
CA MET A 119 -47.24 8.67 -8.51
C MET A 119 -46.22 7.52 -8.52
N LYS A 120 -46.15 6.75 -9.61
CA LYS A 120 -45.16 5.66 -9.76
C LYS A 120 -43.73 6.18 -9.90
N GLU A 121 -43.54 7.35 -10.49
CA GLU A 121 -42.22 7.98 -10.59
C GLU A 121 -41.73 8.50 -9.24
N GLN A 122 -42.58 9.19 -8.48
CA GLN A 122 -42.23 9.64 -7.12
C GLN A 122 -41.87 8.45 -6.21
N GLN A 123 -42.65 7.36 -6.29
CA GLN A 123 -42.35 6.12 -5.57
C GLN A 123 -40.99 5.52 -5.95
N LEU A 124 -40.58 5.59 -7.22
CA LEU A 124 -39.24 5.12 -7.65
C LEU A 124 -38.13 5.97 -7.04
N ILE A 125 -38.28 7.31 -7.05
CA ILE A 125 -37.27 8.22 -6.52
C ILE A 125 -37.10 8.03 -5.01
N GLU A 126 -38.19 7.90 -4.27
CA GLU A 126 -38.15 7.58 -2.83
C GLU A 126 -37.51 6.21 -2.59
N TRP A 127 -37.91 5.19 -3.34
CA TRP A 127 -37.33 3.85 -3.25
C TRP A 127 -35.81 3.83 -3.52
N LEU A 128 -35.32 4.59 -4.51
CA LEU A 128 -33.88 4.70 -4.77
C LEU A 128 -33.16 5.35 -3.58
N LYS A 129 -33.72 6.42 -3.00
CA LYS A 129 -33.16 7.06 -1.80
C LYS A 129 -33.13 6.11 -0.60
N GLU A 130 -34.19 5.35 -0.37
CA GLU A 130 -34.25 4.31 0.68
C GLU A 130 -33.18 3.23 0.49
N LYS A 131 -32.83 2.91 -0.76
CA LYS A 131 -31.76 1.97 -1.10
C LYS A 131 -30.36 2.61 -1.09
N GLY A 132 -30.22 3.86 -0.66
CA GLY A 132 -28.95 4.58 -0.60
C GLY A 132 -28.49 5.19 -1.93
N TYR A 133 -29.30 5.11 -2.99
CA TYR A 133 -29.02 5.67 -4.32
C TYR A 133 -29.47 7.15 -4.42
N THR A 134 -29.18 7.95 -3.39
CA THR A 134 -29.65 9.34 -3.30
C THR A 134 -29.22 10.19 -4.49
N ASN A 135 -27.93 10.16 -4.85
CA ASN A 135 -27.40 10.92 -6.00
C ASN A 135 -28.06 10.50 -7.32
N LEU A 136 -28.30 9.20 -7.52
CA LEU A 136 -28.96 8.69 -8.73
C LEU A 136 -30.42 9.14 -8.77
N ALA A 137 -31.12 9.05 -7.64
CA ALA A 137 -32.50 9.50 -7.51
C ALA A 137 -32.64 10.99 -7.84
N GLU A 138 -31.73 11.82 -7.33
CA GLU A 138 -31.68 13.27 -7.63
C GLU A 138 -31.39 13.56 -9.10
N LYS A 139 -30.46 12.81 -9.73
CA LYS A 139 -30.19 12.93 -11.18
C LYS A 139 -31.39 12.54 -12.04
N LEU A 140 -32.17 11.54 -11.61
CA LEU A 140 -33.28 10.97 -12.37
C LEU A 140 -34.60 11.74 -12.19
N ALA A 141 -34.82 12.36 -11.03
CA ALA A 141 -36.04 13.08 -10.69
C ALA A 141 -36.47 14.15 -11.74
N PRO A 142 -35.58 15.03 -12.25
CA PRO A 142 -35.98 16.07 -13.19
C PRO A 142 -36.09 15.58 -14.65
N GLN A 143 -35.76 14.32 -14.94
CA GLN A 143 -35.66 13.82 -16.31
C GLN A 143 -37.00 13.26 -16.81
N SER A 144 -37.36 13.53 -18.07
CA SER A 144 -38.61 13.05 -18.68
C SER A 144 -38.44 12.76 -20.17
N GLY A 145 -39.31 11.93 -20.72
CA GLY A 145 -39.29 11.55 -22.14
C GLY A 145 -38.28 10.44 -22.41
N TYR A 146 -38.08 10.10 -23.68
CA TYR A 146 -37.10 9.06 -24.06
C TYR A 146 -35.66 9.60 -23.88
N PRO A 147 -34.73 8.84 -23.30
CA PRO A 147 -34.85 7.44 -22.81
C PRO A 147 -35.25 7.30 -21.34
N TRP A 148 -35.45 8.41 -20.62
CA TRP A 148 -35.65 8.45 -19.17
C TRP A 148 -36.91 7.73 -18.68
N ASP A 149 -38.01 7.85 -19.41
CA ASP A 149 -39.26 7.15 -19.09
C ASP A 149 -39.07 5.63 -19.08
N GLU A 150 -38.26 5.12 -20.02
CA GLU A 150 -37.94 3.70 -20.14
C GLU A 150 -36.96 3.24 -19.05
N ILE A 151 -35.97 4.08 -18.71
CA ILE A 151 -35.06 3.84 -17.58
C ILE A 151 -35.85 3.77 -16.27
N LYS A 152 -36.80 4.70 -16.05
CA LYS A 152 -37.68 4.72 -14.87
C LYS A 152 -38.63 3.51 -14.81
N ALA A 153 -38.83 2.77 -15.90
CA ALA A 153 -39.59 1.52 -15.89
C ALA A 153 -38.80 0.33 -15.35
N ILE A 154 -37.46 0.38 -15.34
CA ILE A 154 -36.60 -0.67 -14.80
C ILE A 154 -36.75 -0.74 -13.26
N ARG A 155 -36.68 -1.95 -12.69
CA ARG A 155 -36.82 -2.20 -11.23
C ARG A 155 -35.57 -2.83 -10.64
N CYS A 156 -34.41 -2.30 -11.05
CA CYS A 156 -33.09 -2.73 -10.59
C CYS A 156 -32.17 -1.50 -10.49
N PRO A 157 -31.80 -1.04 -9.29
CA PRO A 157 -31.07 0.22 -9.13
C PRO A 157 -29.73 0.24 -9.87
N ILE A 158 -29.01 -0.88 -9.85
CA ILE A 158 -27.70 -1.01 -10.47
C ILE A 158 -27.77 -0.90 -12.00
N LEU A 159 -28.79 -1.51 -12.62
CA LEU A 159 -29.00 -1.37 -14.07
C LEU A 159 -29.45 0.05 -14.42
N ILE A 160 -30.28 0.70 -13.59
CA ILE A 160 -30.65 2.11 -13.76
C ILE A 160 -29.38 2.99 -13.73
N GLU A 161 -28.51 2.81 -12.73
CA GLU A 161 -27.25 3.56 -12.61
C GLU A 161 -26.40 3.43 -13.88
N GLN A 162 -26.21 2.21 -14.39
CA GLN A 162 -25.45 1.96 -15.63
C GLN A 162 -26.10 2.59 -16.87
N LEU A 163 -27.42 2.59 -16.98
CA LEU A 163 -28.14 3.22 -18.09
C LEU A 163 -28.00 4.76 -18.04
N VAL A 164 -28.09 5.36 -16.86
CA VAL A 164 -27.87 6.80 -16.65
C VAL A 164 -26.44 7.18 -17.00
N ASP A 165 -25.46 6.37 -16.60
CA ASP A 165 -24.05 6.57 -16.92
C ASP A 165 -23.78 6.47 -18.42
N LEU A 166 -24.31 5.44 -19.10
CA LEU A 166 -24.18 5.28 -20.54
C LEU A 166 -24.76 6.46 -21.31
N TYR A 167 -25.94 6.93 -20.90
CA TYR A 167 -26.56 8.12 -21.50
C TYR A 167 -25.69 9.37 -21.27
N SER A 168 -25.27 9.62 -20.04
CA SER A 168 -24.45 10.80 -19.69
C SER A 168 -23.12 10.81 -20.46
N LEU A 169 -22.50 9.63 -20.60
CA LEU A 169 -21.28 9.46 -21.37
C LEU A 169 -21.51 9.70 -22.87
N SER A 170 -22.64 9.25 -23.42
CA SER A 170 -23.00 9.50 -24.81
C SER A 170 -23.21 10.98 -25.12
N ASP A 171 -23.70 11.74 -24.14
CA ASP A 171 -23.86 13.18 -24.23
C ASP A 171 -22.50 13.89 -24.19
N GLN A 172 -21.65 13.56 -23.21
CA GLN A 172 -20.29 14.12 -23.11
C GLN A 172 -19.44 13.85 -24.36
N LYS A 173 -19.58 12.67 -24.98
CA LYS A 173 -18.83 12.29 -26.19
C LYS A 173 -19.42 12.91 -27.47
N ASN A 174 -20.48 13.72 -27.37
CA ASN A 174 -21.16 14.36 -28.51
C ASN A 174 -21.57 13.37 -29.61
N VAL A 175 -22.04 12.18 -29.22
CA VAL A 175 -22.53 11.20 -30.18
C VAL A 175 -23.86 11.67 -30.75
N GLY A 176 -24.00 11.61 -32.09
CA GLY A 176 -25.21 12.00 -32.81
C GLY A 176 -26.45 11.27 -32.28
N SER A 177 -27.61 11.93 -32.32
CA SER A 177 -28.85 11.45 -31.72
C SER A 177 -29.24 10.05 -32.15
N GLU A 178 -29.11 9.71 -33.43
CA GLU A 178 -29.44 8.38 -33.97
C GLU A 178 -28.58 7.27 -33.33
N LYS A 179 -27.26 7.48 -33.26
CA LYS A 179 -26.32 6.52 -32.66
C LYS A 179 -26.53 6.41 -31.15
N ARG A 180 -26.91 7.52 -30.51
CA ARG A 180 -27.27 7.56 -29.09
C ARG A 180 -28.53 6.74 -28.82
N GLU A 181 -29.56 6.92 -29.65
CA GLU A 181 -30.82 6.16 -29.58
C GLU A 181 -30.57 4.67 -29.77
N GLN A 182 -29.81 4.28 -30.80
CA GLN A 182 -29.41 2.87 -31.02
C GLN A 182 -28.69 2.26 -29.80
N LEU A 183 -27.78 3.01 -29.18
CA LEU A 183 -27.05 2.58 -27.98
C LEU A 183 -27.99 2.40 -26.79
N MET A 184 -28.88 3.36 -26.56
CA MET A 184 -29.84 3.32 -25.46
C MET A 184 -30.91 2.25 -25.66
N ASP A 185 -31.40 2.03 -26.88
CA ASP A 185 -32.35 0.98 -27.20
C ASP A 185 -31.79 -0.41 -26.88
N PHE A 186 -30.55 -0.69 -27.32
CA PHE A 186 -29.89 -1.94 -26.99
C PHE A 186 -29.78 -2.13 -25.47
N ALA A 187 -29.30 -1.11 -24.76
CA ALA A 187 -29.05 -1.18 -23.32
C ALA A 187 -30.35 -1.28 -22.49
N ILE A 188 -31.39 -0.54 -22.86
CA ILE A 188 -32.71 -0.59 -22.20
C ILE A 188 -33.36 -1.95 -22.43
N ASN A 189 -33.31 -2.48 -23.67
CA ASN A 189 -33.87 -3.79 -23.98
C ASN A 189 -33.17 -4.89 -23.19
N LEU A 190 -31.85 -4.83 -23.05
CA LEU A 190 -31.09 -5.73 -22.16
C LEU A 190 -31.64 -5.69 -20.72
N ALA A 191 -31.77 -4.49 -20.16
CA ALA A 191 -32.21 -4.31 -18.78
C ALA A 191 -33.67 -4.75 -18.58
N LYS A 192 -34.55 -4.50 -19.55
CA LYS A 192 -35.94 -4.98 -19.53
C LYS A 192 -35.99 -6.50 -19.56
N MET A 193 -35.23 -7.15 -20.43
CA MET A 193 -35.15 -8.62 -20.50
C MET A 193 -34.67 -9.21 -19.18
N ALA A 194 -33.65 -8.62 -18.56
CA ALA A 194 -33.13 -9.07 -17.27
C ALA A 194 -34.11 -8.87 -16.10
N THR A 195 -35.00 -7.87 -16.19
CA THR A 195 -35.93 -7.50 -15.11
C THR A 195 -37.37 -7.96 -15.30
N ALA A 196 -37.71 -8.56 -16.44
CA ALA A 196 -39.07 -9.00 -16.76
C ALA A 196 -39.62 -10.01 -15.74
N SER A 197 -40.74 -9.68 -15.10
CA SER A 197 -41.38 -10.46 -14.03
C SER A 197 -41.82 -11.86 -14.46
N ASN A 198 -42.19 -12.03 -15.74
CA ASN A 198 -42.67 -13.31 -16.26
C ASN A 198 -41.56 -14.39 -16.32
N LEU A 199 -40.29 -13.98 -16.26
CA LEU A 199 -39.15 -14.90 -16.15
C LEU A 199 -38.91 -15.34 -14.69
N LYS A 200 -39.25 -14.52 -13.70
CA LYS A 200 -39.05 -14.82 -12.27
C LYS A 200 -39.92 -15.97 -11.75
N GLY A 201 -41.10 -16.17 -12.34
CA GLY A 201 -42.01 -17.25 -11.94
C GLY A 201 -41.57 -18.65 -12.40
N ASN A 202 -40.78 -18.74 -13.48
CA ASN A 202 -40.44 -20.01 -14.13
C ASN A 202 -38.93 -20.36 -14.07
N TYR A 203 -38.06 -19.42 -13.73
CA TYR A 203 -36.61 -19.64 -13.69
C TYR A 203 -36.03 -19.36 -12.30
N MET A 204 -35.38 -20.38 -11.71
CA MET A 204 -34.57 -20.22 -10.49
C MET A 204 -33.35 -19.29 -10.69
N HIS A 205 -33.08 -18.85 -11.93
CA HIS A 205 -31.86 -18.12 -12.35
C HIS A 205 -32.07 -16.61 -12.58
N SER A 206 -33.14 -15.99 -12.07
CA SER A 206 -33.40 -14.55 -12.34
C SER A 206 -32.31 -13.59 -11.84
N HIS A 207 -31.59 -13.97 -10.76
CA HIS A 207 -30.43 -13.22 -10.28
C HIS A 207 -29.26 -13.29 -11.29
N GLU A 208 -29.00 -14.47 -11.88
CA GLU A 208 -27.94 -14.67 -12.88
C GLU A 208 -28.16 -13.79 -14.11
N LEU A 209 -29.40 -13.70 -14.60
CA LEU A 209 -29.73 -12.83 -15.75
C LEU A 209 -29.46 -11.34 -15.46
N THR A 210 -29.71 -10.88 -14.23
CA THR A 210 -29.44 -9.49 -13.82
C THR A 210 -27.94 -9.24 -13.75
N GLU A 211 -27.17 -10.19 -13.21
CA GLU A 211 -25.72 -10.11 -13.13
C GLU A 211 -25.05 -10.15 -14.51
N ASP A 212 -25.54 -11.01 -15.42
CA ASP A 212 -25.06 -11.08 -16.81
C ASP A 212 -25.35 -9.76 -17.55
N ALA A 213 -26.56 -9.22 -17.40
CA ALA A 213 -26.91 -7.92 -17.98
C ALA A 213 -26.03 -6.79 -17.43
N LYS A 214 -25.80 -6.77 -16.11
CA LYS A 214 -24.89 -5.83 -15.43
C LYS A 214 -23.49 -5.89 -16.04
N GLN A 215 -22.96 -7.09 -16.26
CA GLN A 215 -21.64 -7.29 -16.85
C GLN A 215 -21.57 -6.83 -18.31
N VAL A 216 -22.54 -7.21 -19.14
CA VAL A 216 -22.59 -6.80 -20.55
C VAL A 216 -22.72 -5.28 -20.70
N LEU A 217 -23.58 -4.64 -19.89
CA LEU A 217 -23.68 -3.18 -19.85
C LEU A 217 -22.36 -2.54 -19.39
N GLY A 218 -21.69 -3.13 -18.41
CA GLY A 218 -20.38 -2.67 -17.95
C GLY A 218 -19.34 -2.70 -19.06
N GLN A 219 -19.25 -3.81 -19.80
CA GLN A 219 -18.33 -3.94 -20.94
C GLN A 219 -18.67 -2.92 -22.04
N LEU A 220 -19.95 -2.72 -22.34
CA LEU A 220 -20.39 -1.73 -23.31
C LEU A 220 -20.01 -0.30 -22.89
N ILE A 221 -20.23 0.07 -21.62
CA ILE A 221 -19.82 1.36 -21.07
C ILE A 221 -18.30 1.55 -21.19
N TYR A 222 -17.51 0.53 -20.82
CA TYR A 222 -16.06 0.57 -20.94
C TYR A 222 -15.61 0.78 -22.40
N LEU A 223 -16.16 0.00 -23.32
CA LEU A 223 -15.85 0.13 -24.75
C LEU A 223 -16.24 1.51 -25.27
N PHE A 224 -17.44 1.98 -24.93
CA PHE A 224 -17.92 3.27 -25.39
C PHE A 224 -17.11 4.43 -24.80
N ASN A 225 -16.60 4.30 -23.56
CA ASN A 225 -15.72 5.29 -22.96
C ASN A 225 -14.40 5.44 -23.72
N ASN A 226 -13.79 4.32 -24.10
CA ASN A 226 -12.45 4.27 -24.69
C ASN A 226 -12.46 4.36 -26.22
N ASP A 227 -13.47 3.80 -26.88
CA ASP A 227 -13.59 3.68 -28.33
C ASP A 227 -15.08 3.61 -28.76
N PRO A 228 -15.79 4.77 -28.75
CA PRO A 228 -17.21 4.84 -29.13
C PRO A 228 -17.53 4.19 -30.50
N PRO A 229 -16.73 4.37 -31.57
CA PRO A 229 -16.96 3.71 -32.85
C PRO A 229 -17.02 2.18 -32.75
N SER A 230 -16.08 1.56 -32.04
CA SER A 230 -16.06 0.09 -31.88
C SER A 230 -17.22 -0.41 -31.04
N ALA A 231 -17.62 0.32 -29.99
CA ALA A 231 -18.79 0.00 -29.18
C ALA A 231 -20.10 0.02 -30.01
N ILE A 232 -20.29 1.06 -30.81
CA ILE A 232 -21.47 1.20 -31.69
C ILE A 232 -21.46 0.11 -32.76
N LYS A 233 -20.30 -0.19 -33.35
CA LYS A 233 -20.15 -1.29 -34.32
C LYS A 233 -20.49 -2.65 -33.69
N ALA A 234 -20.09 -2.88 -32.45
CA ALA A 234 -20.35 -4.15 -31.76
C ALA A 234 -21.84 -4.44 -31.61
N ILE A 235 -22.66 -3.41 -31.36
CA ILE A 235 -24.12 -3.53 -31.23
C ILE A 235 -24.87 -3.44 -32.56
N HIS A 236 -24.21 -3.02 -33.65
CA HIS A 236 -24.82 -2.88 -34.98
C HIS A 236 -24.99 -4.24 -35.68
N THR A 237 -25.90 -5.05 -35.15
CA THR A 237 -26.25 -6.38 -35.67
C THR A 237 -27.73 -6.67 -35.41
N PRO A 238 -28.43 -7.40 -36.31
CA PRO A 238 -29.84 -7.72 -36.14
C PRO A 238 -30.11 -8.71 -34.98
N HIS A 239 -29.08 -9.34 -34.42
CA HIS A 239 -29.24 -10.37 -33.39
C HIS A 239 -28.58 -9.99 -32.06
N TYR A 240 -29.39 -9.97 -31.01
CA TYR A 240 -28.97 -9.61 -29.65
C TYR A 240 -27.76 -10.45 -29.16
N ASN A 241 -27.80 -11.77 -29.35
CA ASN A 241 -26.71 -12.67 -29.00
C ASN A 241 -25.39 -12.35 -29.72
N THR A 242 -25.48 -11.90 -30.97
CA THR A 242 -24.29 -11.51 -31.74
C THR A 242 -23.70 -10.21 -31.19
N ALA A 243 -24.54 -9.26 -30.78
CA ALA A 243 -24.09 -8.01 -30.16
C ALA A 243 -23.33 -8.29 -28.86
N VAL A 244 -23.86 -9.15 -27.99
CA VAL A 244 -23.20 -9.56 -26.74
C VAL A 244 -21.84 -10.21 -27.01
N VAL A 245 -21.74 -11.10 -28.01
CA VAL A 245 -20.47 -11.75 -28.38
C VAL A 245 -19.47 -10.72 -28.92
N ASN A 246 -19.92 -9.77 -29.74
CA ASN A 246 -19.07 -8.71 -30.28
C ASN A 246 -18.56 -7.78 -29.17
N ILE A 247 -19.41 -7.36 -28.24
CA ILE A 247 -19.04 -6.55 -27.07
C ILE A 247 -17.94 -7.29 -26.27
N ASN A 248 -18.16 -8.55 -25.94
CA ASN A 248 -17.18 -9.36 -25.21
C ASN A 248 -15.84 -9.45 -25.95
N LYS A 249 -15.87 -9.67 -27.27
CA LYS A 249 -14.66 -9.78 -28.10
C LYS A 249 -13.86 -8.47 -28.09
N GLU A 250 -14.50 -7.35 -28.38
CA GLU A 250 -13.83 -6.04 -28.39
C GLU A 250 -13.33 -5.65 -27.00
N PHE A 251 -14.11 -5.95 -25.96
CA PHE A 251 -13.69 -5.73 -24.57
C PHE A 251 -12.41 -6.50 -24.25
N ASN A 252 -12.36 -7.79 -24.60
CA ASN A 252 -11.20 -8.64 -24.38
C ASN A 252 -9.94 -8.15 -25.09
N ILE A 253 -10.04 -7.63 -26.31
CA ILE A 253 -8.91 -7.01 -27.03
C ILE A 253 -8.33 -5.86 -26.21
N ARG A 254 -9.19 -4.98 -25.68
CA ARG A 254 -8.75 -3.84 -24.87
C ARG A 254 -8.15 -4.27 -23.53
N ILE A 255 -8.63 -5.34 -22.92
CA ILE A 255 -8.00 -5.89 -21.70
C ILE A 255 -6.62 -6.47 -21.98
N GLN A 256 -6.39 -7.07 -23.15
CA GLN A 256 -5.05 -7.53 -23.53
C GLN A 256 -4.04 -6.37 -23.62
N ASP A 257 -4.47 -5.19 -24.10
CA ASP A 257 -3.63 -3.99 -24.09
C ASP A 257 -3.22 -3.57 -22.66
N LEU A 258 -4.10 -3.73 -21.66
CA LEU A 258 -3.79 -3.49 -20.25
C LEU A 258 -2.72 -4.48 -19.76
N CYS A 259 -2.91 -5.77 -20.03
CA CYS A 259 -1.98 -6.82 -19.65
C CYS A 259 -0.59 -6.60 -20.26
N TYR A 260 -0.52 -6.15 -21.52
CA TYR A 260 0.75 -5.83 -22.18
C TYR A 260 1.49 -4.67 -21.50
N ARG A 261 0.78 -3.62 -21.08
CA ARG A 261 1.40 -2.51 -20.33
C ARG A 261 1.95 -2.96 -18.98
N LEU A 262 1.19 -3.78 -18.26
CA LEU A 262 1.60 -4.38 -17.00
C LEU A 262 2.85 -5.24 -17.17
N GLN A 263 2.88 -6.09 -18.21
CA GLN A 263 4.05 -6.90 -18.54
C GLN A 263 5.28 -6.05 -18.85
N ASN A 264 5.15 -5.01 -19.68
CA ASN A 264 6.27 -4.11 -20.00
C ASN A 264 6.79 -3.38 -18.77
N HIS A 265 5.90 -2.96 -17.87
CA HIS A 265 6.28 -2.33 -16.62
C HIS A 265 7.09 -3.28 -15.73
N TYR A 266 6.63 -4.53 -15.58
CA TYR A 266 7.36 -5.57 -14.85
C TYR A 266 8.74 -5.82 -15.47
N VAL A 267 8.81 -6.01 -16.79
CA VAL A 267 10.06 -6.29 -17.51
C VAL A 267 11.07 -5.14 -17.33
N GLY A 268 10.63 -3.88 -17.43
CA GLY A 268 11.53 -2.73 -17.23
C GLY A 268 12.14 -2.68 -15.82
N HIS A 269 11.37 -3.04 -14.79
CA HIS A 269 11.91 -3.17 -13.43
C HIS A 269 12.82 -4.41 -13.29
N TYR A 270 12.44 -5.52 -13.91
CA TYR A 270 13.21 -6.77 -13.85
C TYR A 270 14.59 -6.65 -14.52
N GLU A 271 14.67 -5.99 -15.68
CA GLU A 271 15.93 -5.89 -16.43
C GLU A 271 16.90 -4.87 -15.82
N THR A 272 16.40 -3.92 -15.06
CA THR A 272 17.22 -2.86 -14.43
C THR A 272 17.53 -3.14 -12.96
N GLN A 273 16.65 -3.87 -12.27
CA GLN A 273 16.73 -4.18 -10.83
C GLN A 273 16.94 -2.93 -9.97
N LEU A 274 16.61 -1.72 -10.42
CA LEU A 274 16.71 -0.52 -9.58
C LEU A 274 15.69 -0.53 -8.45
N GLN A 275 14.54 -1.15 -8.69
CA GLN A 275 13.42 -1.32 -7.76
C GLN A 275 12.87 -2.75 -7.93
N ALA A 276 12.23 -3.29 -6.89
CA ALA A 276 11.70 -4.65 -6.91
C ALA A 276 10.55 -4.79 -7.94
N PRO A 277 10.66 -5.67 -8.95
CA PRO A 277 9.67 -5.78 -10.02
C PRO A 277 8.32 -6.29 -9.54
N ASP A 278 8.30 -7.20 -8.57
CA ASP A 278 7.05 -7.74 -8.01
C ASP A 278 6.29 -6.65 -7.23
N VAL A 279 6.98 -5.84 -6.42
CA VAL A 279 6.35 -4.71 -5.71
C VAL A 279 5.82 -3.67 -6.69
N ALA A 280 6.60 -3.34 -7.73
CA ALA A 280 6.19 -2.36 -8.73
C ALA A 280 4.94 -2.79 -9.51
N ILE A 281 4.83 -4.07 -9.90
CA ILE A 281 3.65 -4.55 -10.61
C ILE A 281 2.39 -4.53 -9.74
N HIS A 282 2.49 -4.90 -8.46
CA HIS A 282 1.36 -4.83 -7.54
C HIS A 282 0.95 -3.38 -7.19
N ASN A 283 1.85 -2.41 -7.32
CA ASN A 283 1.52 -0.98 -7.25
C ASN A 283 0.87 -0.48 -8.57
N MET A 284 1.19 -1.08 -9.72
CA MET A 284 0.62 -0.70 -11.03
C MET A 284 -0.75 -1.35 -11.31
N ILE A 285 -1.03 -2.55 -10.83
CA ILE A 285 -2.32 -3.24 -11.04
C ILE A 285 -3.52 -2.36 -10.59
N PRO A 286 -3.55 -1.80 -9.36
CA PRO A 286 -4.60 -0.88 -8.92
C PRO A 286 -4.79 0.31 -9.85
N ARG A 287 -3.71 0.81 -10.44
CA ARG A 287 -3.75 1.93 -11.40
C ARG A 287 -4.43 1.55 -12.71
N GLU A 288 -4.14 0.40 -13.27
CA GLU A 288 -4.78 -0.05 -14.51
C GLU A 288 -6.25 -0.46 -14.28
N ILE A 289 -6.56 -1.08 -13.13
CA ILE A 289 -7.96 -1.36 -12.72
C ILE A 289 -8.74 -0.05 -12.56
N ALA A 290 -8.20 0.93 -11.83
CA ALA A 290 -8.87 2.22 -11.62
C ALA A 290 -9.12 2.96 -12.94
N LYS A 291 -8.17 2.92 -13.88
CA LYS A 291 -8.35 3.51 -15.23
C LYS A 291 -9.44 2.80 -16.03
N ALA A 292 -9.58 1.48 -15.88
CA ALA A 292 -10.64 0.74 -16.55
C ALA A 292 -12.02 1.04 -15.93
N LEU A 293 -12.07 1.21 -14.61
CA LEU A 293 -13.32 1.47 -13.88
C LEU A 293 -13.82 2.91 -14.03
N LEU A 294 -12.94 3.91 -14.01
CA LEU A 294 -13.35 5.30 -14.01
C LEU A 294 -13.70 5.78 -15.43
N THR A 295 -14.95 6.22 -15.62
CA THR A 295 -15.44 6.77 -16.88
C THR A 295 -15.05 8.25 -17.04
N ASP A 296 -15.14 8.78 -18.26
CA ASP A 296 -14.84 10.19 -18.57
C ASP A 296 -15.83 11.17 -17.91
N ILE A 297 -17.03 10.70 -17.53
CA ILE A 297 -18.01 11.46 -16.71
C ILE A 297 -17.64 11.43 -15.21
N GLY A 298 -16.61 10.66 -14.82
CA GLY A 298 -16.13 10.53 -13.45
C GLY A 298 -16.94 9.58 -12.58
N SER A 299 -17.71 8.66 -13.15
CA SER A 299 -18.43 7.59 -12.45
C SER A 299 -17.62 6.29 -12.43
N ILE A 300 -17.92 5.39 -11.48
CA ILE A 300 -17.28 4.07 -11.39
C ILE A 300 -18.13 3.05 -12.13
N ASN A 301 -17.56 2.43 -13.17
CA ASN A 301 -18.20 1.35 -13.93
C ASN A 301 -18.19 0.04 -13.13
N ILE A 302 -19.17 -0.11 -12.25
CA ILE A 302 -19.33 -1.28 -11.36
C ILE A 302 -19.63 -2.60 -12.10
N GLY A 303 -20.04 -2.53 -13.37
CA GLY A 303 -20.41 -3.71 -14.15
C GLY A 303 -19.23 -4.60 -14.54
N ILE A 304 -18.02 -4.05 -14.60
CA ILE A 304 -16.81 -4.82 -14.95
C ILE A 304 -15.96 -5.24 -13.75
N ILE A 305 -16.38 -4.90 -12.52
CA ILE A 305 -15.60 -5.20 -11.30
C ILE A 305 -15.34 -6.70 -11.15
N ASP A 306 -16.35 -7.55 -11.35
CA ASP A 306 -16.21 -9.00 -11.21
C ASP A 306 -15.23 -9.56 -12.27
N ILE A 307 -15.36 -9.08 -13.51
CA ILE A 307 -14.47 -9.47 -14.62
C ILE A 307 -13.03 -9.07 -14.34
N LEU A 308 -12.78 -7.84 -13.88
CA LEU A 308 -11.43 -7.38 -13.54
C LEU A 308 -10.86 -8.14 -12.35
N SER A 309 -11.70 -8.46 -11.35
CA SER A 309 -11.30 -9.27 -10.20
C SER A 309 -10.85 -10.66 -10.64
N ASP A 310 -11.60 -11.31 -11.54
CA ASP A 310 -11.25 -12.64 -12.06
C ASP A 310 -9.97 -12.66 -12.90
N ILE A 311 -9.65 -11.54 -13.56
CA ILE A 311 -8.46 -11.40 -14.41
C ILE A 311 -7.20 -11.10 -13.59
N PHE A 312 -7.31 -10.19 -12.61
CA PHE A 312 -6.14 -9.64 -11.92
C PHE A 312 -5.88 -10.22 -10.52
N LEU A 313 -6.85 -10.91 -9.91
CA LEU A 313 -6.71 -11.45 -8.56
C LEU A 313 -6.55 -12.98 -8.58
N SER A 314 -5.76 -13.49 -7.64
CA SER A 314 -5.66 -14.92 -7.40
C SER A 314 -6.99 -15.53 -6.93
N GLN A 315 -7.23 -16.76 -7.37
CA GLN A 315 -8.34 -17.61 -6.94
C GLN A 315 -7.85 -18.70 -5.96
N GLU A 316 -6.67 -18.49 -5.37
CA GLU A 316 -6.12 -19.38 -4.35
C GLU A 316 -6.97 -19.32 -3.07
N GLU A 317 -6.94 -20.41 -2.30
CA GLU A 317 -7.69 -20.52 -1.03
C GLU A 317 -7.21 -19.49 0.01
N ARG A 318 -5.93 -19.12 -0.05
CA ARG A 318 -5.30 -18.09 0.81
C ARG A 318 -4.64 -17.03 -0.09
N PRO A 319 -5.40 -16.07 -0.64
CA PRO A 319 -4.84 -15.01 -1.46
C PRO A 319 -3.86 -14.16 -0.63
N LEU A 320 -2.93 -13.48 -1.32
CA LEU A 320 -2.07 -12.53 -0.63
C LEU A 320 -2.92 -11.36 -0.12
N ASN A 321 -2.55 -10.79 1.02
CA ASN A 321 -3.32 -9.73 1.68
C ASN A 321 -3.58 -8.52 0.76
N HIS A 322 -2.63 -8.14 -0.10
CA HIS A 322 -2.84 -7.04 -1.04
C HIS A 322 -3.93 -7.35 -2.07
N GLU A 323 -4.07 -8.61 -2.50
CA GLU A 323 -5.16 -9.06 -3.37
C GLU A 323 -6.49 -9.12 -2.60
N ALA A 324 -6.45 -9.58 -1.36
CA ALA A 324 -7.62 -9.64 -0.48
C ALA A 324 -8.18 -8.22 -0.20
N ASN A 325 -7.31 -7.25 0.08
CA ASN A 325 -7.66 -5.84 0.28
C ASN A 325 -8.23 -5.21 -0.99
N LEU A 326 -7.57 -5.45 -2.14
CA LEU A 326 -8.07 -5.00 -3.44
C LEU A 326 -9.46 -5.60 -3.76
N SER A 327 -9.65 -6.91 -3.55
CA SER A 327 -10.94 -7.57 -3.72
C SER A 327 -12.02 -6.97 -2.82
N TYR A 328 -11.68 -6.71 -1.56
CA TYR A 328 -12.59 -6.12 -0.59
C TYR A 328 -13.02 -4.71 -1.00
N ALA A 329 -12.07 -3.84 -1.36
CA ALA A 329 -12.36 -2.49 -1.82
C ALA A 329 -13.25 -2.48 -3.07
N LEU A 330 -12.97 -3.35 -4.04
CA LEU A 330 -13.80 -3.51 -5.24
C LEU A 330 -15.23 -3.94 -4.91
N LYS A 331 -15.40 -4.94 -4.04
CA LYS A 331 -16.73 -5.41 -3.60
C LYS A 331 -17.51 -4.33 -2.86
N LEU A 332 -16.85 -3.56 -1.99
CA LEU A 332 -17.47 -2.43 -1.31
C LEU A 332 -17.93 -1.34 -2.29
N LEU A 333 -17.07 -0.96 -3.23
CA LEU A 333 -17.41 0.03 -4.26
C LEU A 333 -18.57 -0.44 -5.14
N GLN A 334 -18.66 -1.73 -5.43
CA GLN A 334 -19.76 -2.32 -6.20
C GLN A 334 -21.08 -2.30 -5.42
N ARG A 335 -21.04 -2.62 -4.11
CA ARG A 335 -22.25 -2.83 -3.30
C ARG A 335 -22.78 -1.57 -2.61
N SER A 336 -21.92 -0.62 -2.25
CA SER A 336 -22.32 0.57 -1.49
C SER A 336 -22.53 1.79 -2.40
N PRO A 337 -23.79 2.14 -2.76
CA PRO A 337 -24.09 3.38 -3.49
C PRO A 337 -23.73 4.62 -2.65
N LYS A 338 -23.75 4.52 -1.32
CA LYS A 338 -23.32 5.58 -0.41
C LYS A 338 -21.84 5.92 -0.60
N LEU A 339 -20.96 4.92 -0.66
CA LEU A 339 -19.53 5.14 -0.92
C LEU A 339 -19.29 5.76 -2.30
N ARG A 340 -20.02 5.30 -3.33
CA ARG A 340 -19.98 5.93 -4.67
C ARG A 340 -20.45 7.39 -4.63
N GLY A 341 -21.46 7.69 -3.81
CA GLY A 341 -21.92 9.06 -3.59
C GLY A 341 -20.89 9.96 -2.90
N GLU A 342 -20.08 9.44 -1.98
CA GLU A 342 -18.94 10.18 -1.41
C GLU A 342 -17.82 10.38 -2.43
N PHE A 343 -17.52 9.36 -3.25
CA PHE A 343 -16.57 9.46 -4.35
C PHE A 343 -16.93 10.57 -5.34
N ASP A 344 -18.22 10.74 -5.64
CA ASP A 344 -18.72 11.78 -6.53
C ASP A 344 -18.42 13.21 -6.05
N LYS A 345 -18.23 13.42 -4.75
CA LYS A 345 -17.91 14.72 -4.15
C LYS A 345 -16.45 15.14 -4.36
N ILE A 346 -15.60 14.27 -4.89
CA ILE A 346 -14.20 14.58 -5.16
C ILE A 346 -14.09 15.54 -6.36
N LYS A 347 -13.43 16.66 -6.12
CA LYS A 347 -13.17 17.76 -7.07
C LYS A 347 -11.67 17.97 -7.26
N ALA A 348 -11.30 18.74 -8.28
CA ALA A 348 -9.91 19.15 -8.50
C ALA A 348 -9.31 19.90 -7.30
N PRO A 349 -7.96 19.96 -7.17
CA PRO A 349 -7.29 20.79 -6.17
C PRO A 349 -7.72 22.26 -6.25
N ASN A 350 -7.76 22.96 -5.11
CA ASN A 350 -8.22 24.35 -5.05
C ASN A 350 -7.30 25.33 -5.79
N SER A 351 -6.05 24.96 -6.06
CA SER A 351 -5.09 25.75 -6.82
C SER A 351 -4.06 24.87 -7.54
N SER A 352 -3.57 25.32 -8.70
CA SER A 352 -2.53 24.65 -9.48
C SER A 352 -1.14 24.67 -8.82
N LYS A 353 -0.94 25.53 -7.81
CA LYS A 353 0.31 25.64 -7.04
C LYS A 353 0.39 24.69 -5.85
N MET A 354 -0.69 23.97 -5.54
CA MET A 354 -0.75 23.10 -4.36
C MET A 354 0.13 21.87 -4.53
N PRO A 355 0.80 21.40 -3.46
CA PRO A 355 1.66 20.22 -3.51
C PRO A 355 0.89 18.94 -3.86
N SER A 356 -0.42 18.88 -3.62
CA SER A 356 -1.27 17.77 -4.05
C SER A 356 -1.28 17.53 -5.56
N ASN A 357 -1.02 18.56 -6.38
CA ASN A 357 -0.89 18.38 -7.83
C ASN A 357 0.30 17.48 -8.18
N ASP A 358 1.42 17.58 -7.46
CA ASP A 358 2.58 16.72 -7.70
C ASP A 358 2.30 15.27 -7.32
N VAL A 359 1.45 15.06 -6.31
CA VAL A 359 0.99 13.71 -5.90
C VAL A 359 0.13 13.08 -6.97
N ILE A 360 -0.83 13.82 -7.51
CA ILE A 360 -1.68 13.35 -8.61
C ILE A 360 -0.82 13.00 -9.82
N ARG A 361 0.15 13.86 -10.16
CA ARG A 361 1.06 13.58 -11.29
C ARG A 361 1.93 12.35 -11.06
N ALA A 362 2.50 12.17 -9.87
CA ALA A 362 3.32 11.00 -9.55
C ALA A 362 2.47 9.72 -9.60
N SER A 363 1.31 9.70 -8.95
CA SER A 363 0.39 8.56 -8.94
C SER A 363 -0.08 8.16 -10.34
N LEU A 364 -0.26 9.14 -11.23
CA LEU A 364 -0.79 8.92 -12.57
C LEU A 364 0.28 8.95 -13.67
N GLY A 365 1.57 9.07 -13.33
CA GLY A 365 2.67 9.15 -14.30
C GLY A 365 2.49 10.26 -15.34
N MET A 366 2.12 11.47 -14.91
CA MET A 366 1.82 12.62 -15.77
C MET A 366 3.03 13.56 -15.93
N GLU A 367 3.06 14.34 -17.01
CA GLU A 367 4.09 15.38 -17.20
C GLU A 367 3.95 16.50 -16.16
N ALA A 368 5.09 17.10 -15.76
CA ALA A 368 5.12 18.22 -14.82
C ALA A 368 4.21 19.40 -15.22
N SER A 369 4.06 19.66 -16.52
CA SER A 369 3.25 20.75 -17.07
C SER A 369 1.78 20.38 -17.30
N GLN A 370 1.40 19.11 -17.16
CA GLN A 370 0.03 18.68 -17.45
C GLN A 370 -0.95 19.25 -16.43
N SER A 371 -2.08 19.78 -16.92
CA SER A 371 -3.14 20.34 -16.07
C SER A 371 -3.91 19.25 -15.33
N ILE A 372 -4.22 19.51 -14.07
CA ILE A 372 -4.98 18.60 -13.22
C ILE A 372 -6.44 19.03 -13.21
N ASN A 373 -7.35 18.06 -13.30
CA ASN A 373 -8.80 18.28 -13.29
C ASN A 373 -9.46 17.27 -12.34
N ALA A 374 -10.78 17.34 -12.19
CA ALA A 374 -11.51 16.46 -11.28
C ALA A 374 -11.37 14.97 -11.62
N PHE A 375 -11.29 14.62 -12.91
CA PHE A 375 -11.06 13.24 -13.35
C PHE A 375 -9.72 12.70 -12.82
N HIS A 376 -8.62 13.46 -12.96
CA HIS A 376 -7.32 13.06 -12.44
C HIS A 376 -7.33 12.89 -10.90
N THR A 377 -8.04 13.75 -10.19
CA THR A 377 -8.17 13.64 -8.73
C THR A 377 -8.97 12.40 -8.33
N LYS A 378 -10.14 12.17 -8.94
CA LYS A 378 -10.95 10.97 -8.74
C LYS A 378 -10.17 9.69 -9.05
N LEU A 379 -9.44 9.67 -10.15
CA LEU A 379 -8.59 8.54 -10.52
C LEU A 379 -7.52 8.29 -9.45
N THR A 380 -6.85 9.33 -8.97
CA THR A 380 -5.82 9.19 -7.93
C THR A 380 -6.38 8.62 -6.61
N VAL A 381 -7.57 9.06 -6.20
CA VAL A 381 -8.24 8.51 -5.01
C VAL A 381 -8.64 7.05 -5.24
N LEU A 382 -9.20 6.72 -6.40
CA LEU A 382 -9.56 5.34 -6.72
C LEU A 382 -8.33 4.43 -6.73
N VAL A 383 -7.20 4.87 -7.31
CA VAL A 383 -5.93 4.12 -7.23
C VAL A 383 -5.51 3.91 -5.78
N ALA A 384 -5.57 4.94 -4.94
CA ALA A 384 -5.18 4.82 -3.52
C ALA A 384 -6.02 3.78 -2.77
N LEU A 385 -7.34 3.78 -2.97
CA LEU A 385 -8.25 2.85 -2.27
C LEU A 385 -8.08 1.39 -2.71
N LEU A 386 -7.69 1.20 -3.97
CA LEU A 386 -7.41 -0.11 -4.55
C LEU A 386 -5.97 -0.58 -4.26
N SER A 387 -5.13 0.28 -3.67
CA SER A 387 -3.73 -0.04 -3.39
C SER A 387 -3.53 -0.61 -2.00
N HIS A 388 -2.36 -1.18 -1.78
CA HIS A 388 -1.96 -1.78 -0.51
C HIS A 388 -0.95 -0.89 0.20
N LEU A 389 -1.17 -0.60 1.48
CA LEU A 389 -0.27 0.22 2.29
C LEU A 389 0.60 -0.65 3.19
N ARG A 390 1.91 -0.43 3.16
CA ARG A 390 2.88 -1.03 4.08
C ARG A 390 3.87 -0.01 4.59
N GLN A 391 4.40 -0.26 5.78
CA GLN A 391 5.34 0.64 6.47
C GLN A 391 6.63 0.82 5.66
N GLY A 392 7.06 -0.23 4.95
CA GLY A 392 8.43 -0.28 4.42
C GLY A 392 9.43 -0.18 5.57
N ASP A 393 10.56 0.48 5.35
CA ASP A 393 11.60 0.66 6.37
C ASP A 393 11.30 1.78 7.38
N GLU A 394 10.18 2.49 7.29
CA GLU A 394 9.90 3.73 8.04
C GLU A 394 9.57 3.47 9.52
N GLY A 395 9.80 4.44 10.42
CA GLY A 395 9.49 4.29 11.87
C GLY A 395 8.13 4.82 12.29
N SER A 396 7.16 4.85 11.39
CA SER A 396 5.80 5.37 11.56
C SER A 396 4.80 4.28 11.93
N CYS A 397 5.22 3.15 12.53
CA CYS A 397 4.33 2.01 12.81
C CYS A 397 3.04 2.41 13.53
N PHE A 398 3.11 3.42 14.39
CA PHE A 398 1.97 3.96 15.11
C PHE A 398 0.91 4.63 14.21
N ALA A 399 1.31 5.15 13.05
CA ALA A 399 0.44 5.75 12.04
C ALA A 399 0.04 4.75 10.96
N VAL A 400 1.00 3.96 10.45
CA VAL A 400 0.77 2.95 9.41
C VAL A 400 -0.25 1.91 9.87
N SER A 401 -0.14 1.43 11.11
CA SER A 401 -1.10 0.47 11.67
C SER A 401 -2.53 1.01 11.61
N LEU A 402 -2.73 2.29 11.97
CA LEU A 402 -4.05 2.92 11.90
C LEU A 402 -4.51 3.10 10.45
N ALA A 403 -3.61 3.54 9.57
CA ALA A 403 -3.94 3.73 8.16
C ALA A 403 -4.36 2.41 7.48
N ILE A 404 -3.68 1.30 7.78
CA ILE A 404 -4.04 -0.05 7.30
C ILE A 404 -5.42 -0.46 7.83
N GLU A 405 -5.67 -0.27 9.13
CA GLU A 405 -6.96 -0.58 9.76
C GLU A 405 -8.13 0.20 9.12
N ILE A 406 -7.95 1.51 8.92
CA ILE A 406 -8.97 2.33 8.26
C ILE A 406 -9.16 1.92 6.80
N LEU A 407 -8.07 1.64 6.08
CA LEU A 407 -8.15 1.22 4.68
C LEU A 407 -8.82 -0.16 4.53
N SER A 408 -8.67 -1.07 5.49
CA SER A 408 -9.24 -2.42 5.41
C SER A 408 -10.69 -2.53 5.89
N ALA A 409 -11.20 -1.54 6.62
CA ALA A 409 -12.53 -1.63 7.24
C ALA A 409 -13.41 -0.36 7.18
N HIS A 410 -12.83 0.81 6.92
CA HIS A 410 -13.50 2.11 7.10
C HIS A 410 -13.25 3.07 5.93
N LEU A 411 -13.59 2.61 4.71
CA LEU A 411 -13.32 3.37 3.47
C LEU A 411 -13.98 4.76 3.43
N GLY A 412 -15.10 4.97 4.11
CA GLY A 412 -15.75 6.28 4.21
C GLY A 412 -14.85 7.34 4.87
N PHE A 413 -14.13 6.98 5.94
CA PHE A 413 -13.13 7.85 6.56
C PHE A 413 -11.96 8.10 5.62
N CYS A 414 -11.47 7.05 4.97
CA CYS A 414 -10.41 7.14 3.98
C CYS A 414 -10.79 8.14 2.87
N PHE A 415 -12.00 8.07 2.30
CA PHE A 415 -12.48 9.02 1.30
C PHE A 415 -12.44 10.47 1.76
N LYS A 416 -12.95 10.75 2.97
CA LYS A 416 -12.99 12.10 3.54
C LYS A 416 -11.57 12.69 3.60
N ASP A 417 -10.63 11.91 4.10
CA ASP A 417 -9.23 12.32 4.26
C ASP A 417 -8.50 12.48 2.94
N LEU A 418 -8.57 11.49 2.06
CA LEU A 418 -7.92 11.55 0.75
C LEU A 418 -8.46 12.73 -0.07
N ARG A 419 -9.77 12.99 -0.01
CA ARG A 419 -10.39 14.17 -0.62
C ARG A 419 -9.81 15.46 -0.05
N GLN A 420 -9.79 15.60 1.29
CA GLN A 420 -9.29 16.81 1.93
C GLN A 420 -7.80 17.04 1.62
N LEU A 421 -6.96 16.00 1.68
CA LEU A 421 -5.55 16.08 1.32
C LEU A 421 -5.35 16.56 -0.12
N LEU A 422 -6.11 16.04 -1.08
CA LEU A 422 -5.95 16.44 -2.49
C LEU A 422 -6.50 17.85 -2.77
N GLN A 423 -7.60 18.23 -2.13
CA GLN A 423 -8.25 19.53 -2.34
C GLN A 423 -7.57 20.68 -1.60
N GLU A 424 -7.18 20.43 -0.35
CA GLU A 424 -6.72 21.44 0.61
C GLU A 424 -5.23 21.32 0.93
N SER A 425 -4.55 20.22 0.56
CA SER A 425 -3.14 19.97 0.91
C SER A 425 -2.89 20.09 2.42
N LYS A 426 -3.84 19.58 3.21
CA LYS A 426 -3.76 19.40 4.66
C LYS A 426 -4.92 18.51 5.11
N LEU A 427 -4.88 18.02 6.35
CA LEU A 427 -6.06 17.55 7.05
C LEU A 427 -6.44 18.58 8.12
N VAL A 428 -7.72 18.67 8.43
CA VAL A 428 -8.21 19.45 9.57
C VAL A 428 -8.90 18.50 10.53
N ARG A 429 -8.62 18.63 11.82
CA ARG A 429 -9.28 17.89 12.90
C ARG A 429 -9.82 18.83 13.95
N GLN A 430 -11.01 18.54 14.46
CA GLN A 430 -11.61 19.28 15.55
C GLN A 430 -11.60 18.42 16.82
N VAL A 431 -10.90 18.87 17.86
CA VAL A 431 -10.88 18.20 19.18
C VAL A 431 -11.14 19.24 20.24
N GLN A 432 -12.10 19.00 21.14
CA GLN A 432 -12.46 19.95 22.21
C GLN A 432 -12.75 21.37 21.69
N ASN A 433 -13.43 21.46 20.54
CA ASN A 433 -13.73 22.70 19.81
C ASN A 433 -12.53 23.48 19.24
N VAL A 434 -11.33 22.88 19.26
CA VAL A 434 -10.14 23.46 18.63
C VAL A 434 -9.94 22.82 17.27
N CYS A 435 -9.89 23.64 16.21
CA CYS A 435 -9.51 23.19 14.87
C CYS A 435 -7.99 23.17 14.74
N ILE A 436 -7.45 22.01 14.38
CA ILE A 436 -6.01 21.79 14.23
C ILE A 436 -5.74 21.41 12.77
N ASP A 437 -4.86 22.20 12.15
CA ASP A 437 -4.32 21.92 10.83
C ASP A 437 -3.20 20.88 10.95
N ILE A 438 -3.38 19.74 10.29
CA ILE A 438 -2.40 18.68 10.17
C ILE A 438 -1.68 18.82 8.82
N PRO A 439 -0.34 18.91 8.83
CA PRO A 439 0.45 19.30 7.67
C PRO A 439 0.48 18.23 6.57
N PHE A 440 0.68 18.66 5.34
CA PHE A 440 0.86 17.81 4.17
C PHE A 440 2.34 17.57 3.88
N VAL A 441 2.82 16.36 4.19
CA VAL A 441 4.23 16.01 4.03
C VAL A 441 4.41 15.13 2.80
N LYS A 442 4.81 15.77 1.68
CA LYS A 442 5.09 15.13 0.39
C LYS A 442 6.45 14.42 0.39
N ARG A 443 6.57 13.29 1.11
CA ARG A 443 7.78 12.46 1.21
C ARG A 443 7.44 10.98 1.27
N ILE A 444 8.33 10.15 0.72
CA ILE A 444 8.29 8.69 0.77
C ILE A 444 9.73 8.26 1.12
N SER A 445 9.91 7.43 2.14
CA SER A 445 11.19 6.79 2.39
C SER A 445 11.35 5.62 1.43
N ASP A 446 12.52 5.51 0.81
CA ASP A 446 12.80 4.48 -0.16
C ASP A 446 14.28 4.12 -0.12
N GLU A 447 14.56 2.90 0.31
CA GLU A 447 15.92 2.38 0.38
C GLU A 447 16.59 2.21 -0.98
N ASN A 448 15.80 2.07 -2.05
CA ASN A 448 16.31 1.92 -3.39
C ASN A 448 17.06 3.18 -3.86
N LEU A 449 16.81 4.34 -3.23
CA LEU A 449 17.58 5.55 -3.48
C LEU A 449 19.05 5.38 -3.09
N GLU A 450 19.35 4.69 -1.99
CA GLU A 450 20.72 4.47 -1.51
C GLU A 450 21.42 3.28 -2.19
N LYS A 451 20.69 2.51 -3.02
CA LYS A 451 21.22 1.36 -3.74
C LYS A 451 22.40 1.76 -4.64
N LEU A 452 23.53 1.08 -4.46
CA LEU A 452 24.69 1.18 -5.35
C LEU A 452 24.44 0.35 -6.62
N ILE A 453 24.75 0.96 -7.75
CA ILE A 453 24.65 0.34 -9.08
C ILE A 453 25.95 0.55 -9.84
N THR A 454 26.32 -0.45 -10.64
CA THR A 454 27.44 -0.35 -11.57
C THR A 454 26.91 -0.14 -12.97
N ILE A 455 27.42 0.86 -13.68
CA ILE A 455 26.97 1.25 -15.02
C ILE A 455 28.16 1.18 -15.98
N ASP A 456 27.97 0.65 -17.19
CA ASP A 456 29.00 0.66 -18.23
C ASP A 456 28.99 1.96 -19.07
N SER A 457 30.01 2.17 -19.90
CA SER A 457 30.14 3.41 -20.71
C SER A 457 29.03 3.60 -21.76
N LYS A 458 28.21 2.58 -22.00
CA LYS A 458 27.02 2.67 -22.87
C LYS A 458 25.76 3.02 -22.09
N GLY A 459 25.83 3.09 -20.75
CA GLY A 459 24.70 3.35 -19.88
C GLY A 459 23.90 2.10 -19.49
N CYS A 460 24.46 0.90 -19.68
CA CYS A 460 23.82 -0.34 -19.24
C CYS A 460 24.11 -0.60 -17.76
N VAL A 461 23.09 -0.99 -16.99
CA VAL A 461 23.26 -1.44 -15.60
C VAL A 461 23.89 -2.83 -15.61
N LEU A 462 24.98 -3.03 -14.86
CA LEU A 462 25.66 -4.32 -14.73
C LEU A 462 25.10 -5.09 -13.53
N LEU A 463 24.43 -6.21 -13.80
CA LEU A 463 23.82 -7.07 -12.80
C LEU A 463 24.62 -8.37 -12.68
N LYS A 464 25.28 -8.60 -11.54
CA LYS A 464 26.12 -9.79 -11.31
C LYS A 464 27.10 -10.07 -12.47
N ASN A 465 27.75 -9.02 -12.96
CA ASN A 465 28.67 -9.03 -14.13
C ASN A 465 28.02 -9.38 -15.47
N ARG A 466 26.70 -9.29 -15.59
CA ARG A 466 25.98 -9.40 -16.87
C ARG A 466 25.40 -8.04 -17.24
N LYS A 467 25.30 -7.76 -18.54
CA LYS A 467 24.63 -6.55 -19.03
C LYS A 467 23.12 -6.67 -18.80
N GLY A 468 22.56 -5.77 -18.00
CA GLY A 468 21.13 -5.52 -17.91
C GLY A 468 20.68 -4.47 -18.93
N ALA A 469 19.51 -3.88 -18.69
CA ALA A 469 18.93 -2.82 -19.52
C ALA A 469 19.67 -1.49 -19.43
N GLU A 470 19.38 -0.59 -20.37
CA GLU A 470 19.90 0.78 -20.39
C GLU A 470 19.22 1.63 -19.30
N LEU A 471 19.94 2.55 -18.66
CA LEU A 471 19.41 3.35 -17.54
C LEU A 471 18.11 4.11 -17.88
N TRP A 472 17.97 4.60 -19.12
CA TRP A 472 16.78 5.33 -19.54
C TRP A 472 15.57 4.44 -19.82
N GLU A 473 15.72 3.11 -19.76
CA GLU A 473 14.63 2.14 -19.82
C GLU A 473 14.07 1.84 -18.42
N ALA A 474 14.77 2.25 -17.35
CA ALA A 474 14.31 2.06 -15.98
C ALA A 474 13.06 2.91 -15.70
N PRO A 475 11.92 2.31 -15.34
CA PRO A 475 10.67 3.05 -15.13
C PRO A 475 10.79 4.14 -14.05
N GLY A 476 11.51 3.87 -12.96
CA GLY A 476 11.79 4.87 -11.92
C GLY A 476 12.54 6.10 -12.43
N LEU A 477 13.53 5.93 -13.31
CA LEU A 477 14.27 7.05 -13.90
C LEU A 477 13.48 7.78 -15.00
N GLN A 478 12.60 7.07 -15.71
CA GLN A 478 11.63 7.70 -16.62
C GLN A 478 10.65 8.59 -15.84
N ALA A 479 10.14 8.12 -14.71
CA ALA A 479 9.28 8.90 -13.81
C ALA A 479 10.02 10.13 -13.26
N VAL A 480 11.30 9.99 -12.87
CA VAL A 480 12.16 11.12 -12.50
C VAL A 480 12.22 12.15 -13.63
N CYS A 481 12.63 11.74 -14.83
CA CYS A 481 12.76 12.63 -15.98
C CYS A 481 11.44 13.36 -16.27
N LEU A 482 10.32 12.65 -16.26
CA LEU A 482 8.98 13.19 -16.51
C LEU A 482 8.60 14.26 -15.47
N SER A 483 8.87 14.00 -14.20
CA SER A 483 8.50 14.90 -13.09
C SER A 483 9.31 16.20 -13.07
N ILE A 484 10.54 16.20 -13.59
CA ILE A 484 11.39 17.39 -13.70
C ILE A 484 11.38 18.02 -15.11
N GLY A 485 10.52 17.54 -16.01
CA GLY A 485 10.28 18.14 -17.34
C GLY A 485 11.23 17.66 -18.45
N LEU A 486 12.03 16.63 -18.22
CA LEU A 486 12.93 16.05 -19.22
C LEU A 486 12.18 15.06 -20.15
N LYS A 487 11.74 15.55 -21.31
CA LYS A 487 10.99 14.74 -22.30
C LYS A 487 11.81 13.67 -23.04
N LYS A 488 13.14 13.70 -22.93
CA LYS A 488 14.05 12.76 -23.62
C LYS A 488 14.98 12.08 -22.60
N PRO A 489 14.51 11.07 -21.85
CA PRO A 489 15.28 10.41 -20.80
C PRO A 489 16.64 9.90 -21.28
N LYS A 490 16.69 9.28 -22.47
CA LYS A 490 17.94 8.79 -23.09
C LYS A 490 19.00 9.88 -23.22
N LYS A 491 18.64 11.04 -23.78
CA LYS A 491 19.57 12.17 -23.94
C LYS A 491 20.06 12.70 -22.60
N ALA A 492 19.17 12.82 -21.62
CA ALA A 492 19.52 13.32 -20.29
C ALA A 492 20.47 12.36 -19.56
N CYS A 493 20.15 11.06 -19.53
CA CYS A 493 21.01 10.05 -18.94
C CYS A 493 22.39 10.00 -19.63
N GLN A 494 22.45 10.06 -20.96
CA GLN A 494 23.72 10.10 -21.69
C GLN A 494 24.57 11.33 -21.34
N ALA A 495 23.96 12.50 -21.17
CA ALA A 495 24.67 13.71 -20.76
C ALA A 495 25.22 13.59 -19.33
N VAL A 496 24.42 13.05 -18.41
CA VAL A 496 24.86 12.79 -17.02
C VAL A 496 25.98 11.75 -16.99
N LEU A 497 25.89 10.68 -17.79
CA LEU A 497 26.94 9.67 -17.87
C LEU A 497 28.24 10.24 -18.42
N ALA A 498 28.18 11.15 -19.40
CA ALA A 498 29.39 11.80 -19.93
C ALA A 498 30.14 12.63 -18.86
N ASP A 499 29.43 13.15 -17.84
CA ASP A 499 30.03 13.84 -16.68
C ASP A 499 30.60 12.85 -15.64
N LEU A 500 30.01 11.65 -15.53
CA LEU A 500 30.42 10.63 -14.55
C LEU A 500 31.59 9.76 -15.02
N PHE A 501 31.77 9.57 -16.33
CA PHE A 501 32.85 8.77 -16.88
C PHE A 501 34.09 9.63 -17.15
N ASP A 502 35.18 9.33 -16.42
CA ASP A 502 36.52 9.74 -16.85
C ASP A 502 36.85 9.10 -18.21
N LYS A 503 37.86 9.63 -18.92
CA LYS A 503 38.36 9.10 -20.22
C LYS A 503 38.77 7.61 -20.22
N THR A 504 38.65 6.90 -19.10
CA THR A 504 39.21 5.58 -18.83
C THR A 504 38.30 4.40 -19.19
N SER A 505 37.10 4.62 -19.74
CA SER A 505 36.16 3.57 -20.23
C SER A 505 35.78 2.47 -19.21
N LYS A 506 36.12 2.61 -17.92
CA LYS A 506 35.80 1.65 -16.87
C LYS A 506 34.37 1.86 -16.36
N PRO A 507 33.63 0.79 -16.00
CA PRO A 507 32.32 0.93 -15.36
C PRO A 507 32.39 1.81 -14.12
N VAL A 508 31.36 2.64 -13.93
CA VAL A 508 31.24 3.56 -12.79
C VAL A 508 30.26 2.97 -11.78
N GLU A 509 30.63 2.98 -10.51
CA GLU A 509 29.73 2.67 -9.41
C GLU A 509 29.17 3.97 -8.82
N CYS A 510 27.84 4.08 -8.73
CA CYS A 510 27.18 5.22 -8.09
C CYS A 510 25.88 4.80 -7.42
N SER A 511 25.39 5.59 -6.46
CA SER A 511 24.05 5.40 -5.92
C SER A 511 22.98 5.97 -6.84
N VAL A 512 21.77 5.40 -6.79
CA VAL A 512 20.59 5.94 -7.50
C VAL A 512 20.32 7.40 -7.11
N LYS A 513 20.48 7.72 -5.83
CA LYS A 513 20.38 9.07 -5.26
C LYS A 513 21.28 10.08 -5.97
N ASN A 514 22.54 9.73 -6.16
CA ASN A 514 23.52 10.59 -6.85
C ASN A 514 23.17 10.78 -8.33
N LEU A 515 22.70 9.71 -8.98
CA LEU A 515 22.24 9.77 -10.37
C LEU A 515 21.03 10.72 -10.53
N ILE A 516 20.04 10.63 -9.64
CA ILE A 516 18.88 11.53 -9.61
C ILE A 516 19.32 12.99 -9.40
N LYS A 517 20.24 13.23 -8.45
CA LYS A 517 20.78 14.58 -8.21
C LYS A 517 21.41 15.17 -9.47
N LYS A 518 22.22 14.39 -10.19
CA LYS A 518 22.84 14.80 -11.46
C LYS A 518 21.82 15.06 -12.56
N LEU A 519 20.75 14.28 -12.65
CA LEU A 519 19.64 14.54 -13.57
C LEU A 519 18.93 15.87 -13.26
N CYS A 520 18.75 16.21 -11.99
CA CYS A 520 18.19 17.51 -11.58
C CYS A 520 19.12 18.68 -11.92
N GLU A 521 20.43 18.54 -11.68
CA GLU A 521 21.43 19.54 -12.08
C GLU A 521 21.40 19.77 -13.60
N TYR A 522 21.33 18.70 -14.40
CA TYR A 522 21.18 18.79 -15.85
C TYR A 522 19.86 19.47 -16.25
N ALA A 523 18.74 19.12 -15.64
CA ALA A 523 17.44 19.74 -15.93
C ALA A 523 17.44 21.25 -15.62
N GLN A 524 18.10 21.67 -14.54
CA GLN A 524 18.26 23.07 -14.17
C GLN A 524 19.11 23.82 -15.20
N GLN A 525 20.22 23.24 -15.67
CA GLN A 525 21.07 23.81 -16.73
C GLN A 525 20.31 23.98 -18.06
N GLN A 526 19.37 23.09 -18.36
CA GLN A 526 18.53 23.17 -19.55
C GLN A 526 17.33 24.14 -19.40
N GLY A 527 17.18 24.80 -18.25
CA GLY A 527 16.09 25.76 -18.01
C GLY A 527 14.70 25.12 -17.95
N MET A 528 14.59 23.82 -17.62
CA MET A 528 13.33 23.08 -17.69
C MET A 528 12.35 23.45 -16.57
N GLN A 529 12.86 23.89 -15.41
CA GLN A 529 12.06 24.41 -14.30
C GLN A 529 12.79 25.56 -13.59
N GLN A 530 12.05 26.56 -13.11
CA GLN A 530 12.57 27.67 -12.31
C GLN A 530 12.61 27.34 -10.79
N LYS A 531 12.48 26.06 -10.42
CA LYS A 531 12.48 25.65 -9.01
C LYS A 531 13.91 25.58 -8.45
N PRO A 532 14.11 25.83 -7.15
CA PRO A 532 15.37 25.51 -6.48
C PRO A 532 15.76 24.05 -6.68
N LEU A 533 17.07 23.77 -6.80
CA LEU A 533 17.59 22.42 -7.03
C LEU A 533 17.11 21.42 -5.96
N GLY A 534 17.01 21.86 -4.70
CA GLY A 534 16.50 21.04 -3.60
C GLY A 534 15.06 20.56 -3.83
N ASP A 535 14.17 21.46 -4.28
CA ASP A 535 12.77 21.13 -4.55
C ASP A 535 12.63 20.19 -5.76
N MET A 536 13.40 20.43 -6.82
CA MET A 536 13.46 19.54 -7.98
C MET A 536 13.93 18.15 -7.59
N TYR A 537 14.96 18.08 -6.76
CA TYR A 537 15.51 16.83 -6.26
C TYR A 537 14.51 16.07 -5.36
N SER A 538 13.85 16.75 -4.41
CA SER A 538 12.79 16.12 -3.61
C SER A 538 11.63 15.62 -4.48
N GLN A 539 11.23 16.39 -5.51
CA GLN A 539 10.21 15.97 -6.46
C GLN A 539 10.64 14.74 -7.28
N ALA A 540 11.90 14.69 -7.71
CA ALA A 540 12.44 13.57 -8.45
C ALA A 540 12.51 12.29 -7.61
N CYS A 541 13.00 12.37 -6.36
CA CYS A 541 12.99 11.23 -5.43
C CYS A 541 11.57 10.73 -5.19
N PHE A 542 10.62 11.64 -4.96
CA PHE A 542 9.21 11.28 -4.79
C PHE A 542 8.64 10.54 -6.02
N ALA A 543 8.97 11.00 -7.23
CA ALA A 543 8.56 10.34 -8.47
C ALA A 543 9.22 8.96 -8.66
N PHE A 544 10.49 8.80 -8.28
CA PHE A 544 11.16 7.49 -8.30
C PHE A 544 10.46 6.50 -7.36
N SER A 545 10.25 6.89 -6.11
CA SER A 545 9.65 6.04 -5.07
C SER A 545 8.17 5.72 -5.34
N SER A 546 7.47 6.58 -6.08
CA SER A 546 6.08 6.34 -6.50
C SER A 546 5.87 5.07 -7.34
N GLN A 547 6.93 4.51 -7.92
CA GLN A 547 6.81 3.28 -8.72
C GLN A 547 6.58 2.03 -7.86
N THR A 548 7.04 2.03 -6.60
CA THR A 548 6.89 0.91 -5.66
C THR A 548 6.08 1.26 -4.41
N SER A 549 5.50 2.45 -4.34
CA SER A 549 4.69 2.89 -3.21
C SER A 549 3.61 3.87 -3.68
N GLN A 550 2.39 3.72 -3.16
CA GLN A 550 1.28 4.58 -3.54
C GLN A 550 1.47 5.99 -2.91
N PRO A 551 1.63 7.05 -3.72
CA PRO A 551 2.05 8.36 -3.22
C PRO A 551 1.07 9.05 -2.26
N LEU A 552 -0.23 8.93 -2.52
CA LEU A 552 -1.26 9.54 -1.70
C LEU A 552 -1.42 8.83 -0.35
N LEU A 553 -1.36 7.50 -0.31
CA LEU A 553 -1.43 6.73 0.93
C LEU A 553 -0.23 7.05 1.83
N LYS A 554 0.97 7.21 1.26
CA LYS A 554 2.16 7.62 2.01
C LYS A 554 2.04 9.03 2.60
N ILE A 555 1.40 9.95 1.89
CA ILE A 555 1.14 11.30 2.42
C ILE A 555 0.08 11.29 3.51
N TRP A 556 -0.96 10.47 3.33
CA TRP A 556 -1.98 10.27 4.35
C TRP A 556 -1.38 9.66 5.62
N GLU A 557 -0.52 8.65 5.48
CA GLU A 557 0.25 8.09 6.58
C GLU A 557 1.10 9.15 7.30
N ASN A 558 1.85 9.98 6.57
CA ASN A 558 2.65 11.05 7.18
C ASN A 558 1.79 12.10 7.91
N ALA A 559 0.60 12.41 7.38
CA ALA A 559 -0.35 13.30 8.03
C ALA A 559 -0.86 12.68 9.34
N ILE A 560 -1.24 11.39 9.33
CA ILE A 560 -1.61 10.64 10.53
C ILE A 560 -0.44 10.62 11.54
N ALA A 561 0.79 10.40 11.08
CA ALA A 561 1.98 10.40 11.94
C ALA A 561 2.20 11.76 12.62
N SER A 562 1.93 12.86 11.89
CA SER A 562 2.04 14.21 12.42
C SER A 562 0.99 14.51 13.50
N MET A 563 -0.13 13.77 13.55
CA MET A 563 -1.15 13.92 14.61
C MET A 563 -0.62 13.56 16.01
N ALA A 564 0.48 12.82 16.13
CA ALA A 564 1.02 12.44 17.43
C ALA A 564 1.58 13.62 18.24
N GLU A 565 1.94 14.72 17.57
CA GLU A 565 2.38 15.99 18.19
C GLU A 565 1.38 17.14 17.93
N ALA A 566 0.13 16.81 17.58
CA ALA A 566 -0.91 17.82 17.37
C ALA A 566 -1.39 18.46 18.68
N GLU A 567 -1.25 17.75 19.81
CA GLU A 567 -1.62 18.27 21.13
C GLU A 567 -0.64 19.35 21.59
N GLU A 568 -1.15 20.37 22.29
CA GLU A 568 -0.30 21.43 22.87
C GLU A 568 0.74 20.87 23.84
N GLY A 569 0.38 19.80 24.57
CA GLY A 569 1.24 19.05 25.48
C GLY A 569 1.92 17.83 24.85
N GLY A 570 2.11 17.81 23.53
CA GLY A 570 2.86 16.76 22.83
C GLY A 570 4.24 16.54 23.45
N MET A 571 4.72 15.29 23.44
CA MET A 571 5.94 14.89 24.15
C MET A 571 7.16 15.64 23.62
N VAL A 572 7.32 15.68 22.29
CA VAL A 572 8.44 16.35 21.63
C VAL A 572 8.31 17.86 21.77
N LYS A 573 7.10 18.41 21.56
CA LYS A 573 6.85 19.84 21.70
C LYS A 573 7.19 20.36 23.11
N THR A 574 6.78 19.63 24.14
CA THR A 574 7.05 19.96 25.55
C THR A 574 8.55 19.91 25.84
N ALA A 575 9.25 18.87 25.41
CA ALA A 575 10.70 18.75 25.59
C ALA A 575 11.48 19.90 24.91
N ILE A 576 11.07 20.35 23.72
CA ILE A 576 11.67 21.51 23.04
C ILE A 576 11.46 22.77 23.88
N LEU A 577 10.23 23.00 24.33
CA LEU A 577 9.87 24.19 25.11
C LEU A 577 10.66 24.26 26.42
N ASP A 578 10.65 23.16 27.19
CA ASP A 578 11.30 23.08 28.49
C ASP A 578 12.83 23.23 28.35
N SER A 579 13.44 22.54 27.38
CA SER A 579 14.89 22.63 27.18
C SER A 579 15.36 24.03 26.77
N ILE A 580 14.58 24.78 25.98
CA ILE A 580 14.90 26.18 25.64
C ILE A 580 14.79 27.07 26.89
N LEU A 581 13.67 27.00 27.61
CA LEU A 581 13.43 27.84 28.78
C LEU A 581 14.47 27.57 29.88
N ASP A 582 14.73 26.31 30.20
CA ASP A 582 15.71 25.89 31.20
C ASP A 582 17.12 26.38 30.84
N SER A 583 17.51 26.27 29.57
CA SER A 583 18.84 26.70 29.12
C SER A 583 19.03 28.21 29.25
N LEU A 584 18.01 29.00 28.92
CA LEU A 584 18.04 30.45 29.07
C LEU A 584 18.05 30.86 30.56
N GLN A 585 17.23 30.22 31.39
CA GLN A 585 17.19 30.47 32.84
C GLN A 585 18.51 30.07 33.53
N PHE A 586 19.09 28.94 33.15
CA PHE A 586 20.37 28.47 33.64
C PHE A 586 21.45 29.56 33.47
N LYS A 587 21.51 30.20 32.30
CA LYS A 587 22.51 31.23 32.05
C LYS A 587 22.35 32.45 32.95
N LEU A 588 21.11 32.89 33.19
CA LEU A 588 20.85 34.01 34.09
C LEU A 588 21.19 33.65 35.54
N GLY A 589 20.94 32.39 35.94
CA GLY A 589 21.32 31.84 37.23
C GLY A 589 22.84 31.79 37.44
N GLU A 590 23.62 31.34 36.45
CA GLU A 590 25.09 31.36 36.50
C GLU A 590 25.64 32.78 36.74
N LEU A 591 24.97 33.79 36.19
CA LEU A 591 25.34 35.20 36.33
C LEU A 591 24.78 35.85 37.61
N ASN A 592 24.14 35.07 38.49
CA ASN A 592 23.49 35.52 39.72
C ASN A 592 22.44 36.63 39.51
N ILE A 593 21.80 36.67 38.34
CA ILE A 593 20.72 37.62 38.06
C ILE A 593 19.46 37.15 38.80
N GLN A 594 18.97 37.97 39.73
CA GLN A 594 17.82 37.62 40.58
C GLN A 594 16.51 37.56 39.76
N PRO A 595 15.58 36.63 40.06
CA PRO A 595 14.29 36.54 39.39
C PRO A 595 13.41 37.75 39.73
N THR A 596 13.38 38.75 38.83
CA THR A 596 12.52 39.93 38.96
C THR A 596 11.15 39.70 38.29
N ARG A 597 10.17 40.57 38.58
CA ARG A 597 8.88 40.58 37.85
C ARG A 597 9.07 40.82 36.34
N LEU A 598 10.09 41.58 35.96
CA LEU A 598 10.46 41.81 34.57
C LEU A 598 10.90 40.50 33.90
N LEU A 599 11.78 39.72 34.55
CA LEU A 599 12.20 38.42 34.03
C LEU A 599 11.05 37.41 33.96
N GLN A 600 10.15 37.39 34.94
CA GLN A 600 8.94 36.57 34.86
C GLN A 600 8.09 36.94 33.65
N ARG A 601 7.88 38.24 33.38
CA ARG A 601 7.17 38.71 32.17
C ARG A 601 7.91 38.32 30.90
N LEU A 602 9.24 38.42 30.86
CA LEU A 602 10.07 37.98 29.74
C LEU A 602 9.85 36.50 29.43
N PHE A 603 10.01 35.62 30.42
CA PHE A 603 9.87 34.17 30.21
C PHE A 603 8.44 33.74 29.88
N LEU A 604 7.42 34.37 30.48
CA LEU A 604 6.03 34.11 30.09
C LEU A 604 5.75 34.45 28.62
N ASN A 605 6.32 35.55 28.11
CA ASN A 605 6.18 35.92 26.70
C ASN A 605 7.01 35.03 25.78
N ILE A 606 8.21 34.59 26.19
CA ILE A 606 9.01 33.60 25.44
C ILE A 606 8.23 32.29 25.34
N GLN A 607 7.72 31.78 26.46
CA GLN A 607 6.92 30.56 26.52
C GLN A 607 5.69 30.66 25.61
N LYS A 608 4.96 31.78 25.66
CA LYS A 608 3.82 32.03 24.76
C LYS A 608 4.23 31.99 23.28
N GLN A 609 5.30 32.69 22.91
CA GLN A 609 5.80 32.68 21.52
C GLN A 609 6.28 31.29 21.08
N LEU A 610 6.90 30.51 21.96
CA LEU A 610 7.27 29.12 21.68
C LEU A 610 6.04 28.24 21.42
N TYR A 611 5.00 28.33 22.28
CA TYR A 611 3.76 27.57 22.08
C TYR A 611 3.09 27.86 20.73
N GLU A 612 3.05 29.12 20.33
CA GLU A 612 2.43 29.58 19.09
C GLU A 612 3.23 29.17 17.83
N ARG A 613 4.57 29.14 17.92
CA ARG A 613 5.46 28.98 16.76
C ARG A 613 6.02 27.59 16.56
N ILE A 614 6.12 26.76 17.60
CA ILE A 614 6.58 25.37 17.46
C ILE A 614 5.52 24.57 16.71
N ARG A 615 5.86 24.17 15.49
CA ARG A 615 5.12 23.22 14.67
C ARG A 615 6.01 22.02 14.40
N LEU A 616 5.50 20.82 14.68
CA LEU A 616 6.22 19.58 14.42
C LEU A 616 5.55 18.86 13.26
N GLN A 617 6.36 18.34 12.34
CA GLN A 617 5.89 17.51 11.24
C GLN A 617 6.68 16.21 11.24
N TYR A 618 5.99 15.09 11.04
CA TYR A 618 6.65 13.82 10.86
C TYR A 618 7.30 13.74 9.48
N ASP A 619 8.55 13.30 9.41
CA ASP A 619 9.33 13.16 8.20
C ASP A 619 9.89 11.73 8.10
N PRO A 620 9.39 10.91 7.16
CA PRO A 620 9.82 9.52 7.02
C PRO A 620 11.26 9.41 6.46
N ALA A 621 11.80 10.47 5.86
CA ALA A 621 13.13 10.44 5.24
C ALA A 621 14.27 10.68 6.26
N ILE A 622 13.95 10.99 7.52
CA ILE A 622 14.96 11.11 8.58
C ILE A 622 15.52 9.72 8.89
N GLN A 623 16.83 9.54 8.70
CA GLN A 623 17.53 8.29 8.98
C GLN A 623 18.36 8.42 10.27
N GLY A 624 18.30 7.39 11.11
CA GLY A 624 19.22 7.26 12.26
C GLY A 624 20.60 6.87 11.79
N HIS A 625 21.60 7.70 12.09
CA HIS A 625 23.01 7.35 11.86
C HIS A 625 23.58 6.44 12.97
N TRP A 626 22.79 6.15 14.02
CA TRP A 626 23.21 5.35 15.17
C TRP A 626 23.05 3.86 14.90
N ASN A 627 24.18 3.17 14.86
CA ASN A 627 24.32 1.72 14.66
C ASN A 627 23.91 1.21 13.26
N LYS A 628 24.89 1.06 12.37
CA LYS A 628 24.75 0.37 11.07
C LYS A 628 24.19 -1.07 11.16
N ASN A 629 24.13 -1.65 12.36
CA ASN A 629 23.72 -3.03 12.61
C ASN A 629 22.25 -3.20 12.99
N LEU A 630 21.48 -2.12 13.13
CA LEU A 630 20.04 -2.18 13.41
C LEU A 630 19.29 -1.55 12.23
N HIS A 631 18.47 -2.34 11.56
CA HIS A 631 17.64 -1.97 10.40
C HIS A 631 16.56 -0.91 10.70
N ASN A 632 16.69 -0.12 11.77
CA ASN A 632 15.65 0.77 12.26
C ASN A 632 15.82 2.18 11.68
N LYS A 633 15.37 2.41 10.44
CA LYS A 633 15.15 3.78 9.95
C LYS A 633 13.89 4.32 10.62
N GLN A 634 14.04 5.10 11.69
CA GLN A 634 12.90 5.44 12.55
C GLN A 634 12.04 6.64 12.08
N GLY A 635 12.35 7.27 10.96
CA GLY A 635 11.79 8.59 10.64
C GLY A 635 12.00 9.57 11.80
N GLY A 636 11.28 10.69 11.81
CA GLY A 636 11.32 11.57 12.97
C GLY A 636 10.49 12.84 12.84
N PHE A 637 10.31 13.53 13.96
CA PHE A 637 9.67 14.83 14.00
C PHE A 637 10.69 15.93 13.73
N VAL A 638 10.35 16.82 12.81
CA VAL A 638 11.17 17.97 12.42
C VAL A 638 10.46 19.25 12.84
N LEU A 639 11.22 20.18 13.39
CA LEU A 639 10.72 21.50 13.77
C LEU A 639 10.48 22.36 12.52
N TYR A 640 9.35 23.04 12.51
CA TYR A 640 9.01 24.08 11.54
C TYR A 640 8.62 25.35 12.28
N CYS A 641 8.99 26.48 11.69
CA CYS A 641 8.46 27.79 12.03
C CYS A 641 7.77 28.33 10.78
N HIS A 642 6.45 28.47 10.84
CA HIS A 642 5.61 28.66 9.65
C HIS A 642 5.85 27.51 8.65
N GLU A 643 6.22 27.82 7.40
CA GLU A 643 6.54 26.83 6.36
C GLU A 643 8.04 26.51 6.29
N LYS A 644 8.87 27.16 7.11
CA LYS A 644 10.32 26.97 7.08
C LYS A 644 10.73 25.81 7.98
N ARG A 645 11.34 24.80 7.36
CA ARG A 645 11.98 23.68 8.03
C ARG A 645 13.20 24.14 8.84
N ILE A 646 13.31 23.66 10.07
CA ILE A 646 14.44 23.88 10.99
C ILE A 646 14.99 22.49 11.31
N ASP A 647 16.09 22.12 10.68
CA ASP A 647 16.65 20.76 10.76
C ASP A 647 18.15 20.71 11.08
N ASN A 648 18.72 21.86 11.45
CA ASN A 648 20.10 21.96 11.89
C ASN A 648 20.26 23.03 12.98
N GLU A 649 21.38 22.97 13.68
CA GLU A 649 21.75 23.85 14.80
C GLU A 649 21.67 25.34 14.42
N SER A 650 22.22 25.73 13.26
CA SER A 650 22.27 27.14 12.86
C SER A 650 20.86 27.72 12.67
N LEU A 651 19.98 26.97 12.00
CA LEU A 651 18.58 27.38 11.83
C LEU A 651 17.84 27.42 13.16
N PHE A 652 18.12 26.47 14.05
CA PHE A 652 17.51 26.42 15.38
C PHE A 652 17.93 27.61 16.27
N ARG A 653 19.23 27.95 16.30
CA ARG A 653 19.70 29.16 16.98
C ARG A 653 19.01 30.42 16.43
N GLY A 654 18.89 30.51 15.10
CA GLY A 654 18.17 31.60 14.44
C GLY A 654 16.70 31.69 14.88
N PHE A 655 16.03 30.55 15.02
CA PHE A 655 14.66 30.47 15.52
C PHE A 655 14.52 31.01 16.95
N VAL A 656 15.37 30.56 17.89
CA VAL A 656 15.33 31.03 19.29
C VAL A 656 15.67 32.52 19.39
N LYS A 657 16.67 32.99 18.61
CA LYS A 657 17.02 34.42 18.54
C LYS A 657 15.87 35.29 18.04
N THR A 658 15.13 34.81 17.04
CA THR A 658 13.95 35.53 16.51
C THR A 658 12.89 35.67 17.59
N ILE A 659 12.63 34.62 18.37
CA ILE A 659 11.69 34.68 19.50
C ILE A 659 12.14 35.70 20.54
N LEU A 660 13.42 35.69 20.93
CA LEU A 660 13.93 36.68 21.89
C LEU A 660 13.80 38.12 21.37
N SER A 661 14.11 38.34 20.08
CA SER A 661 13.99 39.67 19.45
C SER A 661 12.54 40.17 19.44
N ASP A 662 11.59 39.30 19.12
CA ASP A 662 10.18 39.68 19.05
C ASP A 662 9.59 39.96 20.44
N VAL A 663 10.00 39.18 21.45
CA VAL A 663 9.61 39.42 22.85
C VAL A 663 10.24 40.69 23.39
N ASP A 664 11.51 40.98 23.07
CA ASP A 664 12.17 42.24 23.40
C ASP A 664 11.36 43.40 22.81
N GLN A 665 11.10 43.41 21.51
CA GLN A 665 10.32 44.46 20.85
C GLN A 665 8.92 44.65 21.49
N LEU A 666 8.23 43.55 21.81
CA LEU A 666 6.93 43.59 22.46
C LEU A 666 7.01 44.26 23.85
N LEU A 667 7.97 43.87 24.67
CA LEU A 667 8.10 44.36 26.04
C LEU A 667 8.65 45.80 26.09
N GLN A 668 9.57 46.18 25.20
CA GLN A 668 10.14 47.53 25.17
C GLN A 668 9.05 48.62 25.06
N SER A 669 7.96 48.33 24.34
CA SER A 669 6.81 49.24 24.22
C SER A 669 5.98 49.43 25.51
N GLN A 670 6.16 48.55 26.50
CA GLN A 670 5.34 48.45 27.71
C GLN A 670 6.09 48.77 29.00
N LEU A 671 7.39 49.04 28.92
CA LEU A 671 8.28 49.15 30.07
C LEU A 671 8.71 50.60 30.32
N LYS A 672 9.04 50.90 31.58
CA LYS A 672 9.69 52.17 31.94
C LYS A 672 11.14 52.17 31.45
N GLU A 673 11.74 53.33 31.27
CA GLU A 673 13.12 53.49 30.78
C GLU A 673 14.16 52.66 31.58
N SER A 674 14.00 52.60 32.91
CA SER A 674 14.87 51.79 33.77
C SER A 674 14.73 50.29 33.51
N GLU A 675 13.50 49.79 33.35
CA GLU A 675 13.21 48.38 33.04
C GLU A 675 13.61 48.02 31.61
N SER A 676 13.44 48.96 30.67
CA SER A 676 13.87 48.85 29.27
C SER A 676 15.39 48.66 29.17
N THR A 677 16.15 49.44 29.95
CA THR A 677 17.62 49.32 30.01
C THR A 677 18.05 47.97 30.63
N GLU A 678 17.36 47.52 31.69
CA GLU A 678 17.61 46.20 32.31
C GLU A 678 17.30 45.05 31.34
N LEU A 679 16.17 45.14 30.63
CA LEU A 679 15.78 44.17 29.61
C LEU A 679 16.81 44.11 28.48
N ALA A 680 17.24 45.26 27.93
CA ALA A 680 18.20 45.32 26.84
C ALA A 680 19.54 44.64 27.21
N LYS A 681 20.02 44.86 28.46
CA LYS A 681 21.21 44.15 28.98
C LYS A 681 20.98 42.64 29.05
N THR A 682 19.84 42.21 29.59
CA THR A 682 19.47 40.80 29.69
C THR A 682 19.41 40.14 28.31
N ILE A 683 18.74 40.77 27.34
CA ILE A 683 18.62 40.28 25.96
C ILE A 683 19.99 40.21 25.28
N HIS A 684 20.86 41.20 25.49
CA HIS A 684 22.24 41.16 24.97
C HIS A 684 23.02 39.96 25.52
N THR A 685 22.95 39.72 26.83
CA THR A 685 23.57 38.56 27.49
C THR A 685 23.05 37.24 26.93
N LEU A 686 21.72 37.09 26.81
CA LEU A 686 21.12 35.88 26.26
C LEU A 686 21.48 35.67 24.79
N ASN A 687 21.50 36.73 23.97
CA ASN A 687 21.90 36.63 22.55
C ASN A 687 23.37 36.20 22.38
N SER A 688 24.26 36.68 23.25
CA SER A 688 25.65 36.22 23.28
C SER A 688 25.75 34.74 23.64
N TYR A 689 24.97 34.30 24.64
CA TYR A 689 24.93 32.89 25.05
C TYR A 689 24.32 31.97 23.98
N LEU A 690 23.26 32.42 23.29
CA LEU A 690 22.68 31.71 22.14
C LEU A 690 23.65 31.55 20.97
N GLY A 691 24.80 32.25 20.97
CA GLY A 691 25.88 32.04 20.01
C GLY A 691 26.93 31.03 20.46
N SER A 692 26.95 30.59 21.72
CA SER A 692 28.01 29.75 22.28
C SER A 692 27.72 28.25 22.17
N HIS A 693 28.76 27.41 22.20
CA HIS A 693 28.60 25.96 22.30
C HIS A 693 27.97 25.53 23.63
N ASP A 694 28.20 26.27 24.71
CA ASP A 694 27.63 25.98 26.03
C ASP A 694 26.09 25.96 26.00
N PHE A 695 25.46 26.86 25.24
CA PHE A 695 24.00 26.85 25.08
C PHE A 695 23.52 25.53 24.48
N ILE A 696 24.09 25.11 23.35
CA ILE A 696 23.64 23.88 22.68
C ILE A 696 23.98 22.64 23.51
N ASN A 697 25.16 22.59 24.12
CA ASN A 697 25.54 21.45 24.96
C ASN A 697 24.60 21.29 26.16
N TYR A 698 24.32 22.37 26.88
CA TYR A 698 23.37 22.34 28.00
C TYR A 698 21.97 21.97 27.54
N LEU A 699 21.49 22.61 26.46
CA LEU A 699 20.19 22.37 25.88
C LEU A 699 20.01 20.91 25.43
N LEU A 700 21.02 20.29 24.80
CA LEU A 700 20.93 18.89 24.37
C LEU A 700 20.84 17.92 25.55
N VAL A 701 21.60 18.17 26.63
CA VAL A 701 21.54 17.37 27.86
C VAL A 701 20.16 17.48 28.52
N ARG A 702 19.58 18.69 28.52
CA ARG A 702 18.22 18.92 29.03
C ARG A 702 17.14 18.33 28.15
N TYR A 703 17.33 18.38 26.84
CA TYR A 703 16.36 17.92 25.86
C TYR A 703 16.09 16.41 25.95
N HIS A 704 17.15 15.59 26.00
CA HIS A 704 16.99 14.15 26.04
C HIS A 704 18.12 13.44 26.81
N PRO A 705 17.83 12.48 27.70
CA PRO A 705 18.84 11.82 28.54
C PRO A 705 19.96 11.14 27.75
N SER A 706 19.68 10.59 26.58
CA SER A 706 20.69 9.91 25.74
C SER A 706 21.81 10.84 25.26
N ASN A 707 21.56 12.16 25.22
CA ASN A 707 22.58 13.12 24.81
C ASN A 707 23.63 13.33 25.91
N THR A 708 23.30 13.03 27.18
CA THR A 708 24.17 13.30 28.34
C THR A 708 25.54 12.66 28.20
N ALA A 709 25.59 11.39 27.83
CA ALA A 709 26.85 10.65 27.72
C ALA A 709 27.73 11.16 26.56
N ILE A 710 27.10 11.62 25.47
CA ILE A 710 27.82 12.08 24.28
C ILE A 710 28.39 13.47 24.53
N VAL A 711 27.56 14.36 25.10
CA VAL A 711 27.97 15.73 25.42
C VAL A 711 29.05 15.75 26.51
N SER A 712 28.97 14.87 27.52
CA SER A 712 29.97 14.82 28.59
C SER A 712 31.35 14.31 28.17
N GLN A 713 31.44 13.59 27.04
CA GLN A 713 32.69 13.08 26.49
C GLN A 713 33.42 14.10 25.59
N LEU A 714 32.77 15.19 25.20
CA LEU A 714 33.38 16.23 24.39
C LEU A 714 34.46 16.97 25.19
N LYS A 715 35.67 17.05 24.62
CA LYS A 715 36.69 17.97 25.14
C LYS A 715 36.27 19.41 24.84
N SER A 716 36.66 20.34 25.71
CA SER A 716 36.49 21.77 25.45
C SER A 716 37.15 22.13 24.11
N ASN A 717 36.35 22.42 23.08
CA ASN A 717 36.68 22.78 21.69
C ASN A 717 36.50 21.71 20.60
N GLU A 718 36.01 20.49 20.88
CA GLU A 718 35.61 19.57 19.81
C GLU A 718 34.20 19.91 19.29
N ALA A 719 34.05 20.05 17.98
CA ALA A 719 32.77 20.27 17.34
C ALA A 719 31.96 18.97 17.34
N LEU A 720 30.76 18.99 17.92
CA LEU A 720 29.87 17.85 17.90
C LEU A 720 29.23 17.70 16.51
N HIS A 721 29.28 16.51 15.95
CA HIS A 721 28.52 16.17 14.74
C HIS A 721 27.05 15.95 15.12
N TYR A 722 26.29 17.04 15.19
CA TYR A 722 24.88 17.01 15.61
C TYR A 722 24.02 16.13 14.70
N GLU A 723 24.39 15.96 13.43
CA GLU A 723 23.72 15.08 12.48
C GLU A 723 23.75 13.63 12.95
N ALA A 724 24.74 13.25 13.76
CA ALA A 724 24.75 11.93 14.36
C ALA A 724 23.60 11.81 15.37
N LEU A 725 23.30 12.81 16.20
CA LEU A 725 22.39 12.64 17.35
C LEU A 725 20.94 12.29 16.93
N PRO A 726 20.32 11.25 17.53
CA PRO A 726 18.95 10.89 17.21
C PRO A 726 17.90 11.82 17.83
N PHE A 727 18.26 12.54 18.90
CA PHE A 727 17.33 13.40 19.64
C PHE A 727 17.88 14.82 19.76
N THR A 728 17.46 15.70 18.88
CA THR A 728 17.74 17.15 18.94
C THR A 728 16.42 17.93 18.92
N PRO A 729 16.37 19.16 19.46
CA PRO A 729 15.13 19.94 19.42
C PRO A 729 14.64 20.32 18.02
N TRP A 730 15.49 20.19 17.00
CA TRP A 730 15.13 20.45 15.60
C TRP A 730 14.78 19.16 14.83
N VAL A 731 15.36 18.02 15.20
CA VAL A 731 15.08 16.70 14.64
C VAL A 731 15.07 15.63 15.73
N THR A 732 13.94 14.97 15.92
CA THR A 732 13.74 13.93 16.96
C THR A 732 13.26 12.62 16.36
N GLN A 733 14.11 11.60 16.42
CA GLN A 733 13.84 10.26 15.91
C GLN A 733 13.13 9.43 16.97
N THR A 734 11.80 9.40 16.92
CA THR A 734 11.01 8.67 17.91
C THR A 734 9.72 8.10 17.34
N GLY A 735 9.34 6.92 17.82
CA GLY A 735 7.97 6.42 17.73
C GLY A 735 7.13 7.10 18.81
N ASN A 736 6.02 7.72 18.42
CA ASN A 736 5.26 8.58 19.32
C ASN A 736 4.03 7.86 19.92
N ASN A 737 3.21 8.59 20.67
CA ASN A 737 2.04 8.08 21.39
C ASN A 737 0.89 7.72 20.43
N SER A 738 0.65 6.42 20.28
CA SER A 738 -0.45 5.87 19.46
C SER A 738 -1.83 6.36 19.89
N LYS A 739 -2.04 6.61 21.20
CA LYS A 739 -3.32 7.12 21.71
C LYS A 739 -3.58 8.56 21.31
N ALA A 740 -2.52 9.39 21.23
CA ALA A 740 -2.64 10.75 20.74
C ALA A 740 -3.11 10.74 19.28
N VAL A 741 -2.49 9.91 18.44
CA VAL A 741 -2.93 9.74 17.04
C VAL A 741 -4.39 9.33 16.96
N LEU A 742 -4.83 8.31 17.72
CA LEU A 742 -6.24 7.89 17.72
C LEU A 742 -7.18 9.01 18.17
N LYS A 743 -6.84 9.73 19.25
CA LYS A 743 -7.62 10.86 19.76
C LYS A 743 -7.86 11.90 18.68
N PHE A 744 -6.81 12.37 17.99
CA PHE A 744 -6.95 13.38 16.94
C PHE A 744 -7.60 12.84 15.68
N TYR A 745 -7.25 11.61 15.28
CA TYR A 745 -7.77 11.04 14.06
C TYR A 745 -9.30 10.89 14.11
N PHE A 746 -9.82 10.37 15.24
CA PHE A 746 -11.24 10.16 15.48
C PHE A 746 -11.95 11.35 16.13
N GLU A 747 -11.26 12.49 16.29
CA GLU A 747 -11.85 13.70 16.89
C GLU A 747 -12.44 13.43 18.29
N ALA A 748 -11.79 12.54 19.04
CA ALA A 748 -12.27 12.10 20.35
C ALA A 748 -11.99 13.16 21.42
N ASP A 749 -13.03 13.57 22.14
CA ASP A 749 -12.89 14.48 23.28
C ASP A 749 -12.29 13.78 24.51
N GLN A 750 -12.48 12.47 24.61
CA GLN A 750 -12.01 11.63 25.71
C GLN A 750 -10.79 10.81 25.33
N GLN A 751 -10.05 10.37 26.36
CA GLN A 751 -8.91 9.49 26.17
C GLN A 751 -9.37 8.10 25.70
N ILE A 752 -8.67 7.55 24.70
CA ILE A 752 -8.94 6.20 24.19
C ILE A 752 -8.68 5.16 25.28
N ALA A 753 -9.71 4.38 25.58
CA ALA A 753 -9.66 3.30 26.56
C ALA A 753 -8.70 2.20 26.11
N ALA A 754 -8.08 1.54 27.08
CA ALA A 754 -7.11 0.50 26.80
C ALA A 754 -7.15 -0.63 27.83
N GLU A 755 -7.14 -1.87 27.35
CA GLU A 755 -6.94 -3.07 28.15
C GLU A 755 -5.47 -3.48 28.07
N ARG A 756 -4.85 -3.82 29.20
CA ARG A 756 -3.42 -4.13 29.29
C ARG A 756 -3.18 -5.44 29.98
N PHE A 757 -2.18 -6.18 29.50
CA PHE A 757 -1.61 -7.30 30.24
C PHE A 757 -0.09 -7.35 30.09
N ILE A 758 0.55 -8.07 31.00
CA ILE A 758 1.95 -8.47 30.92
C ILE A 758 1.94 -9.98 30.79
N SER A 759 2.78 -10.52 29.92
CA SER A 759 2.91 -11.95 29.77
C SER A 759 4.30 -12.42 30.20
N SER A 760 4.32 -13.51 30.97
CA SER A 760 5.53 -14.22 31.36
C SER A 760 5.98 -15.24 30.30
N GLY A 761 5.14 -15.56 29.31
CA GLY A 761 5.48 -16.48 28.21
C GLY A 761 4.36 -16.72 27.20
N ALA A 762 4.67 -17.47 26.14
CA ALA A 762 3.85 -17.52 24.92
C ALA A 762 2.45 -18.09 25.15
N GLU A 763 2.32 -19.13 25.99
CA GLU A 763 1.04 -19.76 26.30
C GLU A 763 0.11 -18.81 27.08
N GLU A 764 0.65 -18.06 28.03
CA GLU A 764 -0.12 -17.05 28.77
C GLU A 764 -0.54 -15.90 27.84
N ALA A 765 0.35 -15.41 26.97
CA ALA A 765 0.02 -14.37 26.01
C ALA A 765 -1.11 -14.82 25.06
N LEU A 766 -0.99 -16.03 24.48
CA LEU A 766 -2.01 -16.58 23.60
C LEU A 766 -3.34 -16.80 24.34
N THR A 767 -3.29 -17.29 25.58
CA THR A 767 -4.48 -17.43 26.43
C THR A 767 -5.18 -16.10 26.64
N ASN A 768 -4.43 -15.06 27.04
CA ASN A 768 -4.98 -13.72 27.25
C ASN A 768 -5.62 -13.14 25.98
N ILE A 769 -5.00 -13.35 24.81
CA ILE A 769 -5.52 -12.93 23.51
C ILE A 769 -6.85 -13.63 23.18
N ILE A 770 -6.89 -14.97 23.31
CA ILE A 770 -8.11 -15.74 23.03
C ILE A 770 -9.23 -15.37 23.99
N GLU A 771 -8.94 -15.25 25.30
CA GLU A 771 -9.93 -14.87 26.30
C GLU A 771 -10.47 -13.46 26.08
N MET A 772 -9.63 -12.53 25.64
CA MET A 772 -10.08 -11.19 25.24
C MET A 772 -11.03 -11.27 24.04
N CYS A 773 -10.72 -12.07 23.02
CA CYS A 773 -11.63 -12.29 21.90
C CYS A 773 -12.97 -12.91 22.32
N LYS A 774 -12.95 -13.84 23.30
CA LYS A 774 -14.18 -14.44 23.85
C LYS A 774 -15.08 -13.41 24.57
N ARG A 775 -14.49 -12.36 25.15
CA ARG A 775 -15.19 -11.25 25.83
C ARG A 775 -15.79 -10.20 24.89
N MET A 776 -15.44 -10.21 23.59
CA MET A 776 -16.04 -9.30 22.60
C MET A 776 -17.57 -9.45 22.57
N SER A 777 -18.27 -8.38 22.19
CA SER A 777 -19.72 -8.45 21.98
C SER A 777 -20.07 -9.41 20.85
N GLU A 778 -21.27 -9.99 20.86
CA GLU A 778 -21.69 -10.90 19.78
C GLU A 778 -21.78 -10.18 18.42
N GLU A 779 -22.05 -8.88 18.42
CA GLU A 779 -22.00 -8.04 17.23
C GLU A 779 -20.57 -7.90 16.70
N GLU A 780 -19.61 -7.56 17.56
CA GLU A 780 -18.19 -7.46 17.21
C GLU A 780 -17.65 -8.81 16.69
N LYS A 781 -17.99 -9.92 17.35
CA LYS A 781 -17.64 -11.27 16.88
C LYS A 781 -18.18 -11.55 15.48
N ARG A 782 -19.47 -11.26 15.22
CA ARG A 782 -20.07 -11.43 13.87
C ARG A 782 -19.35 -10.60 12.83
N LEU A 783 -18.95 -9.36 13.16
CA LEU A 783 -18.20 -8.50 12.25
C LEU A 783 -16.85 -9.13 11.87
N PHE A 784 -16.10 -9.67 12.82
CA PHE A 784 -14.82 -10.36 12.54
C PHE A 784 -14.98 -11.68 11.77
N VAL A 785 -16.05 -12.44 12.03
CA VAL A 785 -16.35 -13.67 11.25
C VAL A 785 -16.69 -13.33 9.80
N ASN A 786 -17.52 -12.29 9.60
CA ASN A 786 -17.98 -11.91 8.27
C ASN A 786 -16.92 -11.13 7.47
N ASN A 787 -15.99 -10.47 8.16
CA ASN A 787 -14.84 -9.81 7.57
C ASN A 787 -13.54 -10.19 8.30
N PRO A 788 -12.88 -11.30 7.91
CA PRO A 788 -11.59 -11.71 8.48
C PRO A 788 -10.47 -10.66 8.35
N ASN A 789 -10.62 -9.70 7.44
CA ASN A 789 -9.67 -8.60 7.21
C ASN A 789 -9.98 -7.35 8.04
N LYS A 790 -11.06 -7.36 8.86
CA LYS A 790 -11.29 -6.32 9.86
C LYS A 790 -10.17 -6.40 10.90
N LEU A 791 -9.63 -5.23 11.23
CA LEU A 791 -8.50 -5.10 12.13
C LEU A 791 -8.88 -4.23 13.34
N LYS A 792 -8.13 -4.35 14.43
CA LYS A 792 -8.30 -3.54 15.65
C LYS A 792 -6.95 -2.99 16.11
N PRO A 793 -6.88 -1.81 16.76
CA PRO A 793 -5.59 -1.27 17.14
C PRO A 793 -4.99 -2.02 18.33
N PHE A 794 -3.74 -2.43 18.18
CA PHE A 794 -3.00 -3.17 19.20
C PHE A 794 -1.54 -2.71 19.27
N CYS A 795 -0.95 -2.76 20.46
CA CYS A 795 0.41 -2.27 20.71
C CYS A 795 1.18 -3.21 21.63
N ILE A 796 2.46 -3.41 21.32
CA ILE A 796 3.47 -3.82 22.31
C ILE A 796 4.13 -2.52 22.78
N LEU A 797 3.82 -2.10 24.01
CA LEU A 797 4.13 -0.75 24.51
C LEU A 797 5.64 -0.45 24.44
N GLY A 798 5.97 0.68 23.82
CA GLY A 798 7.36 1.13 23.62
C GLY A 798 8.14 0.34 22.58
N LYS A 799 7.49 -0.59 21.85
CA LYS A 799 8.13 -1.44 20.83
C LYS A 799 7.50 -1.23 19.46
N HIS A 800 6.23 -1.59 19.30
CA HIS A 800 5.58 -1.63 17.99
C HIS A 800 4.07 -1.48 18.11
N ARG A 801 3.46 -0.77 17.15
CA ARG A 801 2.01 -0.73 16.97
C ARG A 801 1.66 -1.51 15.72
N LEU A 802 0.64 -2.35 15.82
CA LEU A 802 0.35 -3.34 14.81
C LEU A 802 -1.15 -3.67 14.81
N PRO A 803 -1.79 -3.87 13.64
CA PRO A 803 -3.19 -4.24 13.56
C PRO A 803 -3.45 -5.65 14.09
N PHE A 804 -4.41 -5.78 15.00
CA PHE A 804 -4.86 -7.04 15.56
C PHE A 804 -5.86 -7.74 14.64
N MET A 805 -5.65 -9.04 14.40
CA MET A 805 -6.37 -9.84 13.41
C MET A 805 -7.34 -10.82 14.08
N ALA A 806 -8.32 -10.32 14.84
CA ALA A 806 -9.26 -11.17 15.59
C ALA A 806 -10.05 -12.15 14.69
N GLY A 807 -10.35 -11.73 13.46
CA GLY A 807 -11.07 -12.51 12.45
C GLY A 807 -10.22 -13.49 11.65
N ASN A 808 -8.89 -13.53 11.86
CA ASN A 808 -8.03 -14.48 11.15
C ASN A 808 -8.49 -15.92 11.46
N PRO A 809 -8.66 -16.81 10.46
CA PRO A 809 -9.21 -18.15 10.68
C PRO A 809 -8.49 -18.98 11.76
N SER A 810 -7.16 -18.81 11.88
CA SER A 810 -6.34 -19.53 12.87
C SER A 810 -6.66 -19.11 14.32
N LEU A 811 -6.99 -17.84 14.56
CA LEU A 811 -7.39 -17.30 15.86
C LEU A 811 -8.91 -17.37 16.08
N ALA A 812 -9.70 -17.11 15.04
CA ALA A 812 -11.16 -17.12 15.08
C ALA A 812 -11.73 -18.46 15.53
N ASN A 813 -11.11 -19.55 15.09
CA ASN A 813 -11.45 -20.91 15.52
C ASN A 813 -11.30 -21.11 17.04
N ALA A 814 -10.35 -20.43 17.68
CA ALA A 814 -10.07 -20.59 19.11
C ALA A 814 -11.17 -19.99 19.99
N TRP A 815 -11.62 -18.77 19.66
CA TRP A 815 -12.61 -18.07 20.48
C TRP A 815 -14.07 -18.35 20.10
N GLN A 816 -14.33 -18.91 18.90
CA GLN A 816 -15.68 -19.36 18.51
C GLN A 816 -16.07 -20.70 19.16
N LYS A 817 -15.09 -21.52 19.53
CA LYS A 817 -15.36 -22.82 20.16
C LYS A 817 -15.71 -22.68 21.64
N ASN A 818 -16.75 -23.38 22.05
CA ASN A 818 -17.17 -23.48 23.45
C ASN A 818 -16.34 -24.53 24.22
N GLN A 819 -15.01 -24.45 24.14
CA GLN A 819 -14.08 -25.29 24.90
C GLN A 819 -13.12 -24.41 25.72
N PRO A 820 -12.56 -24.92 26.83
CA PRO A 820 -11.55 -24.21 27.61
C PRO A 820 -10.35 -23.82 26.72
N THR A 821 -9.85 -22.59 26.90
CA THR A 821 -8.75 -22.06 26.06
C THR A 821 -7.47 -22.88 26.20
N SER A 822 -7.14 -23.34 27.42
CA SER A 822 -6.00 -24.23 27.66
C SER A 822 -6.09 -25.52 26.86
N ASP A 823 -7.29 -26.12 26.78
CA ASP A 823 -7.51 -27.38 26.08
C ASP A 823 -7.38 -27.17 24.58
N TRP A 824 -7.91 -26.06 24.05
CA TRP A 824 -7.72 -25.68 22.65
C TRP A 824 -6.25 -25.46 22.30
N ILE A 825 -5.51 -24.69 23.09
CA ILE A 825 -4.07 -24.46 22.83
C ILE A 825 -3.31 -25.79 22.85
N LYS A 826 -3.61 -26.65 23.83
CA LYS A 826 -2.98 -27.97 23.95
C LYS A 826 -3.26 -28.86 22.74
N GLU A 827 -4.51 -28.93 22.30
CA GLU A 827 -4.96 -29.80 21.20
C GLU A 827 -4.50 -29.28 19.83
N PHE A 828 -4.70 -27.99 19.54
CA PHE A 828 -4.50 -27.44 18.19
C PHE A 828 -3.11 -26.88 17.94
N VAL A 829 -2.37 -26.49 18.97
CA VAL A 829 -1.07 -25.83 18.82
C VAL A 829 0.06 -26.70 19.40
N ILE A 830 -0.04 -27.06 20.68
CA ILE A 830 1.06 -27.75 21.38
C ILE A 830 1.22 -29.18 20.89
N SER A 831 0.15 -29.98 20.85
CA SER A 831 0.25 -31.41 20.50
C SER A 831 0.78 -31.66 19.08
N PRO A 832 0.28 -30.97 18.03
CA PRO A 832 0.81 -31.13 16.68
C PRO A 832 2.28 -30.72 16.58
N GLY A 833 2.67 -29.62 17.25
CA GLY A 833 4.06 -29.16 17.25
C GLY A 833 5.02 -30.05 18.03
N LEU A 834 4.58 -30.64 19.14
CA LEU A 834 5.38 -31.62 19.89
C LEU A 834 5.59 -32.91 19.08
N GLU A 835 4.60 -33.35 18.32
CA GLU A 835 4.75 -34.48 17.40
C GLU A 835 5.85 -34.19 16.37
N ILE A 836 5.88 -32.98 15.80
CA ILE A 836 6.94 -32.54 14.88
C ILE A 836 8.29 -32.53 15.59
N ALA A 837 8.39 -31.90 16.76
CA ALA A 837 9.65 -31.80 17.52
C ALA A 837 10.25 -33.17 17.88
N ASN A 838 9.39 -34.17 18.13
CA ASN A 838 9.75 -35.55 18.47
C ASN A 838 9.89 -36.46 17.24
N THR A 839 9.65 -35.96 16.02
CA THR A 839 9.80 -36.75 14.79
C THR A 839 11.28 -37.04 14.55
N LEU A 840 11.60 -38.31 14.24
CA LEU A 840 12.95 -38.70 13.84
C LEU A 840 13.31 -38.04 12.52
N MET A 841 14.47 -37.40 12.47
CA MET A 841 14.95 -36.78 11.23
C MET A 841 15.39 -37.84 10.23
N ASN A 842 14.95 -37.69 8.98
CA ASN A 842 15.56 -38.44 7.89
C ASN A 842 16.83 -37.74 7.36
N GLU A 843 17.58 -38.47 6.55
CA GLU A 843 18.83 -38.00 5.96
C GLU A 843 18.63 -36.75 5.08
N THR A 844 17.52 -36.68 4.35
CA THR A 844 17.18 -35.54 3.47
C THR A 844 17.03 -34.24 4.25
N THR A 845 16.22 -34.24 5.31
CA THR A 845 16.00 -33.08 6.19
C THR A 845 17.32 -32.66 6.84
N ARG A 846 18.09 -33.62 7.36
CA ARG A 846 19.40 -33.33 7.96
C ARG A 846 20.37 -32.69 6.98
N LYS A 847 20.42 -33.20 5.74
CA LYS A 847 21.24 -32.64 4.67
C LYS A 847 20.81 -31.22 4.32
N GLN A 848 19.50 -30.98 4.21
CA GLN A 848 18.96 -29.65 3.92
C GLN A 848 19.31 -28.64 5.03
N ILE A 849 19.19 -29.04 6.30
CA ILE A 849 19.61 -28.20 7.44
C ILE A 849 21.09 -27.84 7.32
N LEU A 850 21.96 -28.82 7.03
CA LEU A 850 23.39 -28.57 6.88
C LEU A 850 23.72 -27.63 5.72
N GLU A 851 23.04 -27.79 4.59
CA GLU A 851 23.20 -26.92 3.42
C GLU A 851 22.77 -25.48 3.73
N ASN A 852 21.61 -25.31 4.37
CA ASN A 852 21.09 -24.00 4.76
C ASN A 852 21.95 -23.34 5.86
N LEU A 853 22.42 -24.09 6.87
CA LEU A 853 23.35 -23.56 7.88
C LEU A 853 24.64 -23.04 7.24
N LYS A 854 25.17 -23.76 6.25
CA LYS A 854 26.39 -23.37 5.53
C LYS A 854 26.17 -22.13 4.65
N ALA A 855 25.00 -22.01 4.04
CA ALA A 855 24.68 -20.90 3.15
C ALA A 855 24.31 -19.62 3.94
N ASP A 856 23.47 -19.76 4.95
CA ASP A 856 22.70 -18.63 5.50
C ASP A 856 23.02 -18.32 6.96
N VAL A 857 23.68 -19.21 7.70
CA VAL A 857 23.98 -18.98 9.13
C VAL A 857 25.49 -18.79 9.34
N PHE A 858 26.29 -19.78 8.96
CA PHE A 858 27.71 -19.78 9.30
C PHE A 858 28.52 -18.60 8.75
N PRO A 859 28.28 -18.10 7.53
CA PRO A 859 29.00 -16.92 7.02
C PRO A 859 28.82 -15.66 7.88
N HIS A 860 27.72 -15.54 8.63
CA HIS A 860 27.44 -14.38 9.48
C HIS A 860 28.03 -14.50 10.89
N PHE A 861 28.16 -15.72 11.41
CA PHE A 861 28.54 -15.94 12.81
C PHE A 861 29.93 -16.53 13.00
N PHE A 862 30.53 -17.13 11.97
CA PHE A 862 31.78 -17.88 12.09
C PHE A 862 32.77 -17.49 11.00
N SER A 863 34.05 -17.48 11.34
CA SER A 863 35.14 -17.52 10.36
C SER A 863 35.08 -18.82 9.55
N ARG A 864 35.72 -18.85 8.38
CA ARG A 864 35.77 -20.07 7.54
C ARG A 864 36.29 -21.29 8.29
N HIS A 865 37.28 -21.11 9.16
CA HIS A 865 37.85 -22.21 9.96
C HIS A 865 36.86 -22.70 11.03
N GLU A 866 36.25 -21.80 11.79
CA GLU A 866 35.23 -22.15 12.80
C GLU A 866 34.02 -22.84 12.14
N ALA A 867 33.55 -22.34 11.00
CA ALA A 867 32.45 -22.93 10.24
C ALA A 867 32.78 -24.36 9.79
N SER A 868 34.01 -24.61 9.32
CA SER A 868 34.46 -25.96 8.98
C SER A 868 34.48 -26.89 10.19
N ALA A 869 35.02 -26.42 11.32
CA ALA A 869 35.05 -27.17 12.56
C ALA A 869 33.63 -27.51 13.08
N CYS A 870 32.69 -26.56 12.97
CA CYS A 870 31.27 -26.78 13.28
C CYS A 870 30.71 -27.92 12.42
N LEU A 871 30.88 -27.84 11.09
CA LEU A 871 30.37 -28.85 10.16
C LEU A 871 30.92 -30.25 10.46
N ASP A 872 32.22 -30.35 10.76
CA ASP A 872 32.86 -31.64 11.04
C ASP A 872 32.37 -32.26 12.35
N LEU A 873 32.03 -31.45 13.36
CA LEU A 873 31.41 -31.93 14.59
C LEU A 873 29.93 -32.29 14.37
N ILE A 874 29.18 -31.50 13.58
CA ILE A 874 27.76 -31.76 13.32
C ILE A 874 27.56 -33.06 12.52
N LYS A 875 28.48 -33.40 11.61
CA LYS A 875 28.45 -34.70 10.90
C LYS A 875 28.55 -35.90 11.84
N LYS A 876 29.14 -35.73 13.03
CA LYS A 876 29.30 -36.79 14.04
C LYS A 876 28.08 -36.95 14.95
N VAL A 877 27.08 -36.08 14.86
CA VAL A 877 25.82 -36.22 15.62
C VAL A 877 25.09 -37.48 15.13
N ALA A 878 24.48 -38.24 16.04
CA ALA A 878 23.83 -39.51 15.71
C ALA A 878 22.73 -39.36 14.63
N GLU A 879 22.67 -40.32 13.70
CA GLU A 879 21.74 -40.30 12.56
C GLU A 879 20.27 -40.43 12.96
N TYR A 880 19.99 -41.21 14.01
CA TYR A 880 18.63 -41.46 14.50
C TYR A 880 18.31 -40.57 15.72
N THR A 881 18.22 -39.26 15.51
CA THR A 881 17.79 -38.32 16.55
C THR A 881 16.53 -37.57 16.11
N ASP A 882 15.66 -37.29 17.07
CA ASP A 882 14.54 -36.38 16.85
C ASP A 882 15.04 -34.93 16.62
N ILE A 883 14.20 -34.09 16.04
CA ILE A 883 14.54 -32.71 15.66
C ILE A 883 15.04 -31.91 16.86
N LYS A 884 14.36 -32.01 18.01
CA LYS A 884 14.70 -31.30 19.23
C LYS A 884 16.07 -31.70 19.78
N THR A 885 16.35 -32.99 19.84
CA THR A 885 17.64 -33.55 20.27
C THR A 885 18.76 -33.13 19.33
N TYR A 886 18.50 -33.15 18.02
CA TYR A 886 19.47 -32.69 17.03
C TYR A 886 19.80 -31.21 17.18
N ARG A 887 18.78 -30.35 17.32
CA ARG A 887 18.95 -28.91 17.57
C ARG A 887 19.81 -28.66 18.80
N LYS A 888 19.55 -29.34 19.91
CA LYS A 888 20.34 -29.22 21.14
C LYS A 888 21.83 -29.53 20.89
N ALA A 889 22.13 -30.54 20.08
CA ALA A 889 23.49 -30.87 19.69
C ALA A 889 24.12 -29.74 18.83
N LEU A 890 23.39 -29.20 17.85
CA LEU A 890 23.86 -28.09 17.01
C LEU A 890 24.25 -26.87 17.84
N VAL A 891 23.37 -26.43 18.74
CA VAL A 891 23.61 -25.26 19.59
C VAL A 891 24.80 -25.49 20.52
N THR A 892 24.91 -26.68 21.11
CA THR A 892 26.04 -27.03 21.99
C THR A 892 27.37 -26.99 21.24
N ILE A 893 27.42 -27.52 20.01
CA ILE A 893 28.60 -27.50 19.15
C ILE A 893 28.98 -26.05 18.80
N CYS A 894 28.00 -25.27 18.35
CA CYS A 894 28.19 -23.88 17.96
C CYS A 894 28.68 -23.02 19.13
N GLN A 895 28.09 -23.19 20.32
CA GLN A 895 28.48 -22.50 21.55
C GLN A 895 29.91 -22.87 21.96
N LYS A 896 30.26 -24.16 21.88
CA LYS A 896 31.61 -24.65 22.20
C LYS A 896 32.67 -24.04 21.28
N ILE A 897 32.39 -23.90 19.98
CA ILE A 897 33.34 -23.33 19.01
C ILE A 897 33.42 -21.82 19.14
N LYS A 898 32.29 -21.14 19.27
CA LYS A 898 32.26 -19.67 19.33
C LYS A 898 32.84 -19.13 20.64
N GLY A 899 32.72 -19.90 21.73
CA GLY A 899 33.17 -19.50 23.07
C GLY A 899 32.40 -18.30 23.66
N SER A 900 31.34 -17.83 22.98
CA SER A 900 30.58 -16.64 23.35
C SER A 900 29.35 -16.98 24.17
N SER A 901 29.06 -16.19 25.20
CA SER A 901 27.75 -16.06 25.84
C SER A 901 27.08 -14.74 25.44
N GLY A 902 25.77 -14.61 25.66
CA GLY A 902 25.03 -13.36 25.49
C GLY A 902 24.40 -13.15 24.10
N PRO A 903 24.20 -11.89 23.66
CA PRO A 903 23.33 -11.54 22.53
C PRO A 903 23.72 -12.18 21.19
N VAL A 904 25.03 -12.39 20.95
CA VAL A 904 25.52 -13.04 19.72
C VAL A 904 25.08 -14.51 19.66
N LEU A 905 25.13 -15.22 20.79
CA LEU A 905 24.69 -16.62 20.87
C LEU A 905 23.17 -16.71 20.71
N GLU A 906 22.41 -15.83 21.37
CA GLU A 906 20.95 -15.78 21.21
C GLU A 906 20.56 -15.53 19.75
N ASN A 907 21.25 -14.60 19.08
CA ASN A 907 21.00 -14.34 17.67
C ASN A 907 21.33 -15.54 16.77
N LEU A 908 22.47 -16.20 17.01
CA LEU A 908 22.85 -17.44 16.31
C LEU A 908 21.81 -18.54 16.52
N VAL A 909 21.32 -18.72 17.75
CA VAL A 909 20.33 -19.72 18.10
C VAL A 909 19.01 -19.50 17.33
N ARG A 910 18.54 -18.25 17.21
CA ARG A 910 17.35 -17.93 16.40
C ARG A 910 17.53 -18.27 14.92
N HIS A 911 18.72 -18.03 14.36
CA HIS A 911 19.02 -18.38 12.96
C HIS A 911 19.05 -19.91 12.77
N ILE A 912 19.55 -20.66 13.76
CA ILE A 912 19.49 -22.13 13.75
C ILE A 912 18.03 -22.61 13.79
N ASP A 913 17.21 -22.04 14.68
CA ASP A 913 15.81 -22.45 14.83
C ASP A 913 14.99 -22.13 13.56
N THR A 914 15.21 -20.96 12.97
CA THR A 914 14.65 -20.57 11.67
C THR A 914 15.08 -21.55 10.57
N THR A 915 16.37 -21.89 10.52
CA THR A 915 16.91 -22.83 9.53
C THR A 915 16.28 -24.22 9.66
N ILE A 916 16.11 -24.72 10.89
CA ILE A 916 15.45 -26.01 11.14
C ILE A 916 14.02 -25.97 10.63
N CYS A 917 13.26 -24.94 10.99
CA CYS A 917 11.87 -24.77 10.56
C CYS A 917 11.74 -24.73 9.03
N GLN A 918 12.62 -24.00 8.35
CA GLN A 918 12.60 -23.87 6.89
C GLN A 918 13.02 -25.16 6.16
N SER A 919 13.77 -26.03 6.84
CA SER A 919 14.29 -27.29 6.29
C SER A 919 13.39 -28.50 6.57
N LEU A 920 12.26 -28.31 7.27
CA LEU A 920 11.30 -29.38 7.52
C LEU A 920 10.75 -29.96 6.21
N GLU A 921 10.45 -31.26 6.24
CA GLU A 921 9.71 -31.91 5.16
C GLU A 921 8.37 -31.22 4.88
N PRO A 922 7.90 -31.20 3.62
CA PRO A 922 6.66 -30.50 3.25
C PRO A 922 5.45 -30.87 4.11
N ALA A 923 5.30 -32.15 4.50
CA ALA A 923 4.19 -32.60 5.35
C ALA A 923 4.28 -32.05 6.79
N LEU A 924 5.48 -32.09 7.39
CA LEU A 924 5.72 -31.56 8.73
C LEU A 924 5.63 -30.03 8.75
N LYS A 925 6.19 -29.39 7.72
CA LYS A 925 6.11 -27.94 7.54
C LYS A 925 4.66 -27.49 7.42
N LYS A 926 3.87 -28.11 6.54
CA LYS A 926 2.44 -27.81 6.42
C LYS A 926 1.70 -27.99 7.75
N LYS A 927 1.98 -29.07 8.49
CA LYS A 927 1.39 -29.30 9.82
C LYS A 927 1.75 -28.21 10.84
N LEU A 928 2.99 -27.72 10.81
CA LEU A 928 3.41 -26.58 11.61
C LEU A 928 2.70 -25.28 11.21
N GLU A 929 2.64 -25.00 9.91
CA GLU A 929 1.96 -23.82 9.35
C GLU A 929 0.45 -23.83 9.66
N ASP A 930 -0.22 -25.00 9.57
CA ASP A 930 -1.64 -25.15 9.86
C ASP A 930 -1.96 -25.10 11.38
N SER A 931 -0.96 -25.30 12.25
CA SER A 931 -1.10 -25.16 13.72
C SER A 931 -0.67 -23.79 14.25
N ALA A 932 -0.08 -22.94 13.41
CA ALA A 932 0.35 -21.59 13.78
C ALA A 932 -0.87 -20.66 13.93
N VAL A 933 -0.89 -19.89 15.02
CA VAL A 933 -1.99 -18.96 15.32
C VAL A 933 -1.57 -17.54 15.00
N HIS A 934 -1.98 -17.05 13.83
CA HIS A 934 -1.79 -15.65 13.43
C HIS A 934 -2.74 -14.75 14.22
N PHE A 935 -2.20 -13.70 14.83
CA PHE A 935 -3.02 -12.77 15.61
C PHE A 935 -2.81 -11.29 15.24
N ALA A 936 -1.81 -10.98 14.40
CA ALA A 936 -1.27 -9.64 14.29
C ALA A 936 -0.59 -9.41 12.94
N ASP A 937 -0.96 -8.36 12.22
CA ASP A 937 -0.22 -7.87 11.03
C ASP A 937 0.91 -6.96 11.53
N THR A 938 2.16 -7.19 11.15
CA THR A 938 3.29 -6.37 11.62
C THR A 938 3.40 -5.02 10.90
N ASN A 939 2.58 -4.77 9.87
CA ASN A 939 2.70 -3.70 8.87
C ASN A 939 3.94 -3.80 7.96
N TRP A 940 4.81 -4.79 8.21
CA TRP A 940 6.00 -5.04 7.42
C TRP A 940 5.69 -5.98 6.25
N CYS A 941 6.58 -5.97 5.27
CA CYS A 941 6.51 -6.87 4.13
C CYS A 941 7.92 -7.28 3.71
N ASN A 942 8.04 -8.50 3.19
CA ASN A 942 9.19 -8.91 2.41
C ASN A 942 8.76 -9.11 0.95
N GLY A 943 9.10 -8.14 0.10
CA GLY A 943 8.58 -8.07 -1.26
C GLY A 943 7.06 -7.94 -1.25
N ILE A 944 6.37 -8.97 -1.76
CA ILE A 944 4.90 -9.00 -1.88
C ILE A 944 4.20 -9.69 -0.70
N HIS A 945 4.98 -10.28 0.21
CA HIS A 945 4.48 -11.02 1.35
C HIS A 945 4.42 -10.11 2.56
N ASP A 946 3.23 -9.92 3.10
CA ASP A 946 3.07 -9.26 4.39
C ASP A 946 3.53 -10.20 5.50
N ILE A 947 4.07 -9.61 6.57
CA ILE A 947 4.59 -10.35 7.72
C ILE A 947 3.57 -10.24 8.85
N HIS A 948 3.16 -11.37 9.40
CA HIS A 948 2.31 -11.48 10.58
C HIS A 948 3.14 -11.95 11.78
N PHE A 949 2.69 -11.61 12.98
CA PHE A 949 3.06 -12.35 14.17
C PHE A 949 2.12 -13.52 14.39
N CYS A 950 2.70 -14.67 14.75
CA CYS A 950 1.95 -15.86 15.12
C CYS A 950 2.56 -16.56 16.33
N PHE A 951 1.74 -17.36 17.02
CA PHE A 951 2.21 -18.34 18.00
C PHE A 951 2.35 -19.70 17.33
N ALA A 952 3.54 -20.31 17.47
CA ALA A 952 3.83 -21.62 16.93
C ALA A 952 4.82 -22.37 17.82
N ILE A 953 4.79 -23.70 17.78
CA ILE A 953 5.78 -24.52 18.48
C ILE A 953 7.10 -24.45 17.71
N ASN A 954 8.18 -24.06 18.39
CA ASN A 954 9.52 -24.18 17.84
C ASN A 954 9.91 -25.67 17.76
N PRO A 955 10.11 -26.24 16.56
CA PRO A 955 10.44 -27.66 16.43
C PRO A 955 11.75 -28.05 17.13
N GLY A 956 12.67 -27.08 17.26
CA GLY A 956 13.96 -27.27 17.90
C GLY A 956 13.94 -27.28 19.44
N THR A 957 12.93 -26.64 20.06
CA THR A 957 12.80 -26.58 21.53
C THR A 957 11.59 -27.38 22.04
N GLY A 958 10.59 -27.61 21.20
CA GLY A 958 9.28 -28.13 21.57
C GLY A 958 8.49 -27.17 22.47
N GLN A 959 8.81 -25.88 22.45
CA GLN A 959 8.14 -24.85 23.25
C GLN A 959 7.29 -23.96 22.35
N LEU A 960 6.19 -23.44 22.90
CA LEU A 960 5.38 -22.42 22.25
C LEU A 960 6.14 -21.09 22.31
N GLU A 961 6.29 -20.46 21.16
CA GLU A 961 7.06 -19.23 21.00
C GLU A 961 6.31 -18.27 20.06
N LEU A 962 6.71 -17.01 20.07
CA LEU A 962 6.26 -16.00 19.13
C LEU A 962 7.15 -16.04 17.88
N TRP A 963 6.55 -16.00 16.70
CA TRP A 963 7.23 -16.09 15.40
C TRP A 963 6.75 -14.99 14.46
N GLU A 964 7.61 -14.64 13.50
CA GLU A 964 7.20 -13.98 12.26
C GLU A 964 6.81 -15.05 11.23
N VAL A 965 5.81 -14.76 10.41
CA VAL A 965 5.33 -15.64 9.35
C VAL A 965 4.77 -14.81 8.21
N TYR A 966 4.89 -15.26 6.97
CA TYR A 966 4.21 -14.59 5.87
C TYR A 966 2.69 -14.76 5.96
N SER A 967 1.96 -13.84 5.33
CA SER A 967 0.49 -13.83 5.36
C SER A 967 -0.17 -15.10 4.83
N ASN A 968 0.52 -15.84 3.96
CA ASN A 968 0.08 -17.14 3.45
C ASN A 968 0.38 -18.32 4.39
N GLY A 969 0.98 -18.06 5.56
CA GLY A 969 1.39 -19.06 6.56
C GLY A 969 2.81 -19.60 6.37
N SER A 970 3.50 -19.25 5.28
CA SER A 970 4.84 -19.76 5.00
C SER A 970 5.95 -18.93 5.66
N HIS A 971 7.18 -19.45 5.62
CA HIS A 971 8.39 -18.73 6.04
C HIS A 971 8.38 -18.27 7.51
N LEU A 972 8.19 -19.23 8.42
CA LEU A 972 8.34 -19.00 9.86
C LEU A 972 9.78 -18.58 10.20
N VAL A 973 9.93 -17.44 10.87
CA VAL A 973 11.21 -16.88 11.36
C VAL A 973 11.15 -16.67 12.87
N ALA A 974 12.17 -17.20 13.57
CA ALA A 974 12.22 -17.19 15.03
C ALA A 974 12.50 -15.77 15.57
N LEU A 975 11.66 -15.28 16.48
CA LEU A 975 11.81 -13.97 17.10
C LEU A 975 12.66 -14.01 18.38
N ASP A 976 13.15 -12.84 18.78
CA ASP A 976 13.71 -12.65 20.13
C ASP A 976 12.56 -12.59 21.14
N GLN A 977 12.37 -13.69 21.86
CA GLN A 977 11.30 -13.82 22.85
C GLN A 977 11.47 -12.83 24.02
N ASN A 978 12.71 -12.47 24.40
CA ASN A 978 12.94 -11.47 25.46
C ASN A 978 12.53 -10.07 25.00
N TYR A 979 12.80 -9.74 23.74
CA TYR A 979 12.47 -8.44 23.18
C TYR A 979 10.97 -8.28 22.92
N TRP A 980 10.31 -9.31 22.38
CA TRP A 980 8.94 -9.22 21.88
C TRP A 980 7.86 -9.73 22.84
N LEU A 981 8.18 -10.66 23.73
CA LEU A 981 7.18 -11.41 24.48
C LEU A 981 7.38 -11.31 25.99
N PHE A 982 8.51 -11.79 26.49
CA PHE A 982 8.74 -11.92 27.93
C PHE A 982 8.78 -10.57 28.63
N ASN A 983 7.92 -10.41 29.64
CA ASN A 983 7.75 -9.19 30.43
C ASN A 983 7.41 -7.94 29.61
N GLN A 984 6.95 -8.11 28.37
CA GLN A 984 6.46 -7.01 27.57
C GLN A 984 5.04 -6.64 28.01
N LYS A 985 4.70 -5.36 27.87
CA LYS A 985 3.35 -4.84 28.13
C LYS A 985 2.58 -4.77 26.83
N TRP A 986 1.46 -5.46 26.77
CA TRP A 986 0.59 -5.56 25.61
C TRP A 986 -0.63 -4.69 25.87
N GLU A 987 -1.06 -3.92 24.88
CA GLU A 987 -2.16 -2.96 25.00
C GLU A 987 -3.13 -3.09 23.83
N PHE A 988 -4.41 -3.35 24.14
CA PHE A 988 -5.51 -3.33 23.18
C PHE A 988 -6.26 -2.02 23.34
N LEU A 989 -6.46 -1.32 22.23
CA LEU A 989 -7.13 -0.02 22.22
C LEU A 989 -8.57 -0.22 21.77
N THR A 990 -9.50 0.32 22.56
CA THR A 990 -10.93 0.28 22.23
C THR A 990 -11.34 1.64 21.72
N ILE A 991 -11.72 1.69 20.45
CA ILE A 991 -12.30 2.89 19.86
C ILE A 991 -13.81 2.82 20.11
N PRO A 992 -14.42 3.86 20.74
CA PRO A 992 -15.86 3.93 20.93
C PRO A 992 -16.60 3.75 19.59
N GLU A 993 -17.63 2.89 19.56
CA GLU A 993 -18.39 2.60 18.34
C GLU A 993 -19.05 3.84 17.73
N GLU A 994 -19.43 4.80 18.57
CA GLU A 994 -19.97 6.11 18.18
C GLU A 994 -19.01 6.95 17.32
N LEU A 995 -17.71 6.70 17.42
CA LEU A 995 -16.68 7.39 16.63
C LEU A 995 -16.39 6.70 15.29
N ILE A 996 -16.90 5.48 15.08
CA ILE A 996 -16.69 4.69 13.85
C ILE A 996 -18.04 4.18 13.32
N PRO A 997 -18.73 4.93 12.46
CA PRO A 997 -19.81 4.37 11.66
C PRO A 997 -19.31 3.19 10.82
N ASP A 998 -19.96 2.03 10.95
CA ASP A 998 -19.54 0.80 10.28
C ASP A 998 -20.04 0.75 8.81
N ASP A 999 -19.12 1.00 7.88
CA ASP A 999 -19.35 0.86 6.43
C ASP A 999 -19.61 -0.60 6.03
N SER A 1000 -19.18 -1.59 6.84
CA SER A 1000 -19.41 -3.01 6.56
C SER A 1000 -20.86 -3.45 6.81
N SER A 1001 -21.67 -2.63 7.47
CA SER A 1001 -23.10 -2.90 7.59
C SER A 1001 -23.80 -2.95 6.22
N ASP A 1002 -23.26 -2.28 5.20
CA ASP A 1002 -23.72 -2.37 3.81
C ASP A 1002 -23.44 -3.76 3.18
N LEU A 1003 -22.40 -4.47 3.64
CA LEU A 1003 -22.10 -5.84 3.19
C LEU A 1003 -23.02 -6.89 3.82
N LEU A 1004 -23.56 -6.61 5.01
CA LEU A 1004 -24.38 -7.55 5.78
C LEU A 1004 -25.88 -7.48 5.46
N LYS A 1005 -26.33 -6.37 4.87
CA LYS A 1005 -27.76 -6.11 4.56
C LYS A 1005 -28.20 -6.59 3.17
N SER A 1006 -27.26 -7.00 2.31
CA SER A 1006 -27.51 -7.59 0.99
C SER A 1006 -27.47 -9.11 1.07
#